data_AF-A0AAP4Y5F4-F1
#
_entry.id   AF-A0AAP4Y5F4-F1
#
_cell.length_a   1.000
_cell.length_b   1.000
_cell.length_c   1.000
_cell.angle_alpha   90.00
_cell.angle_beta   90.00
_cell.angle_gamma   90.00
#
_symmetry.space_group_name_H-M   'P 1'
#
loop_
_entity.id
_entity.type
_entity.pdbx_description
1 polymer ?
#
loop_
_entity_poly.entity_id
_entity_poly.type
_entity_poly.pdbx_seq_one_letter_code
_entity_poly.pdbx_strand_id
1 'polypeptide(L)'
;MKEFEVINVAPLNIPRFDGTPLERLLIRASRLLPFDAEAAGLRTVPSDGDLARALRVMETRLNETATQLEAWRLPPPLLEPVVTRNGTSVFRTYLVDAIPEESDAVGKYDRPVCDDDYGWPRPETIITLSADLALRRTERPGADGGTVNVVTITDWGLDALSHELFHAVQFATSFYEDAKCGNLVGAWITEGTARAVGMDIARALGNGLPSEPPEALWGRRNYSEPLAIPAVENDQPAYNTSSFWRYLAELYAGGRPGPAPAPVDYGYLADFLSTRPSGRDCVKEGDPCDTEVARLDGWLKSTYGSNGLREYLPRFLAAYVHYGAARGKGETAESRNKAWRDASFEDGCMSVELSPASMEMNGVVFGGLFHVDTVSVKNTAARCWSVEPTDFESGLIGVEAEVRSASDRVLSQIVAVRAPRQEDEVSVQEAIVEVNQVTGEPRARFMFPFRNGEKTPFLLVNVARDAQTTTDIEDMPVRFTALESYAVITSGASSSGPSGADVDRPLEVRFDEGLQGVVSDAATGGRYDPALSKPCMLRVPGLSNAGGDQLWFGMDHEGPIGPGVYPVADHRRIGVSDPLPAGKVDAVFRLGFLNQPPAEQLQEFVGTAGTLTVEAVSGRLVTGVLELVGENSRAEDIALKREKPPANYLPNAVIRVEFGLLMSDPGEPVRDSGTLECLTSKSPGPHAVSGNGGGPAGPTQPGADDPDDPGPPDGPGTSGSPGAAPGPSTDEPEGPGGPPAGDGPAAPGDGARPSEAATAGLGPGKARWVSVRVKGRPDLSFRGSDLDGSAGAEFGCFGTTSSAELSLHPGPSGQTASLGLIVITSLGIAEGATGSFPLDQVMYVVGGGTLGWRGPATLEISRHQASADPGARRVAGRILGLSAVDRETGALRPVEAEFDVNAACAPFGR
;
A
#
# COMPACT_ATOMS: atom_id res chain seq x y z
N MET A 1 6.03 4.19 41.97
CA MET A 1 4.72 3.54 42.17
C MET A 1 3.67 4.63 42.18
N LYS A 2 2.63 4.48 41.37
CA LYS A 2 1.34 5.10 41.63
C LYS A 2 0.66 4.28 42.74
N GLU A 3 -0.24 4.88 43.50
CA GLU A 3 -1.14 4.17 44.41
C GLU A 3 -2.58 4.58 44.06
N PHE A 4 -3.53 3.64 44.18
CA PHE A 4 -4.96 3.90 44.00
C PHE A 4 -5.71 3.53 45.28
N GLU A 5 -6.76 4.28 45.58
CA GLU A 5 -7.70 4.04 46.68
C GLU A 5 -9.13 4.06 46.12
N VAL A 6 -9.87 2.96 46.31
CA VAL A 6 -11.25 2.86 45.82
C VAL A 6 -12.21 3.06 47.00
N ILE A 7 -12.88 4.21 47.04
CA ILE A 7 -13.81 4.57 48.12
C ILE A 7 -15.22 4.16 47.73
N ASN A 8 -15.84 3.29 48.51
CA ASN A 8 -17.27 3.01 48.38
C ASN A 8 -18.11 4.08 49.11
N VAL A 9 -19.03 4.70 48.37
CA VAL A 9 -19.92 5.77 48.85
C VAL A 9 -21.37 5.51 48.47
N ALA A 10 -22.30 6.13 49.19
CA ALA A 10 -23.72 6.15 48.86
C ALA A 10 -24.30 7.55 49.11
N PRO A 11 -25.42 7.95 48.48
CA PRO A 11 -26.16 9.15 48.87
C PRO A 11 -26.62 9.10 50.33
N LEU A 12 -26.61 10.23 51.03
CA LEU A 12 -27.13 10.33 52.41
C LEU A 12 -28.66 10.29 52.47
N ASN A 13 -29.34 10.87 51.48
CA ASN A 13 -30.79 10.97 51.43
C ASN A 13 -31.29 10.60 50.02
N ILE A 14 -32.13 9.57 49.93
CA ILE A 14 -32.81 9.17 48.68
C ILE A 14 -34.32 9.48 48.75
N PRO A 15 -34.73 10.75 48.62
CA PRO A 15 -36.08 11.07 48.15
C PRO A 15 -36.07 12.18 47.09
N ARG A 16 -35.84 11.80 45.83
CA ARG A 16 -35.72 12.66 44.63
C ARG A 16 -34.52 13.62 44.68
N PHE A 17 -33.55 13.37 43.80
CA PHE A 17 -32.61 14.41 43.37
C PHE A 17 -33.41 15.63 42.88
N ASP A 18 -33.03 16.81 43.35
CA ASP A 18 -33.68 18.10 43.06
C ASP A 18 -33.23 18.70 41.71
N GLY A 19 -32.90 17.84 40.75
CA GLY A 19 -32.19 18.18 39.52
C GLY A 19 -30.66 18.24 39.66
N THR A 20 -30.12 18.08 40.88
CA THR A 20 -28.66 17.99 41.09
C THR A 20 -28.12 16.61 40.69
N PRO A 21 -27.22 16.49 39.68
CA PRO A 21 -26.60 15.21 39.34
C PRO A 21 -25.68 14.69 40.45
N LEU A 22 -25.66 13.36 40.62
CA LEU A 22 -24.84 12.63 41.58
C LEU A 22 -23.35 13.01 41.52
N GLU A 23 -22.83 13.20 40.31
CA GLU A 23 -21.49 13.71 39.99
C GLU A 23 -21.12 14.96 40.80
N ARG A 24 -22.05 15.92 40.94
CA ARG A 24 -21.81 17.18 41.67
C ARG A 24 -21.62 16.95 43.18
N LEU A 25 -22.19 15.87 43.73
CA LEU A 25 -21.98 15.48 45.12
C LEU A 25 -20.62 14.79 45.31
N LEU A 26 -20.20 13.97 44.35
CA LEU A 26 -18.89 13.30 44.34
C LEU A 26 -17.74 14.30 44.22
N ILE A 27 -17.85 15.23 43.26
CA ILE A 27 -17.01 16.42 43.10
C ILE A 27 -16.96 17.20 44.43
N ARG A 28 -18.11 17.62 44.97
CA ARG A 28 -18.17 18.34 46.26
C ARG A 28 -17.50 17.59 47.43
N ALA A 29 -17.55 16.25 47.45
CA ALA A 29 -16.87 15.43 48.45
C ALA A 29 -15.35 15.40 48.25
N SER A 30 -14.89 15.35 46.99
CA SER A 30 -13.47 15.35 46.61
C SER A 30 -12.73 16.59 47.14
N ARG A 31 -13.35 17.78 47.04
CA ARG A 31 -12.79 19.07 47.47
C ARG A 31 -12.55 19.21 48.97
N LEU A 32 -13.17 18.36 49.79
CA LEU A 32 -13.11 18.47 51.24
C LEU A 32 -11.84 17.77 51.75
N LEU A 33 -11.02 18.50 52.52
CA LEU A 33 -9.78 18.00 53.10
C LEU A 33 -9.81 18.14 54.64
N PRO A 34 -9.84 17.03 55.40
CA PRO A 34 -9.95 15.64 54.94
C PRO A 34 -11.28 15.36 54.24
N PHE A 35 -11.33 14.27 53.45
CA PHE A 35 -12.50 13.85 52.69
C PHE A 35 -13.72 13.66 53.61
N ASP A 36 -14.69 14.56 53.48
CA ASP A 36 -15.92 14.60 54.25
C ASP A 36 -17.10 14.35 53.30
N ALA A 37 -17.45 13.08 53.17
CA ALA A 37 -18.61 12.66 52.38
C ALA A 37 -19.90 13.32 52.89
N GLU A 38 -20.06 13.46 54.22
CA GLU A 38 -21.32 13.87 54.83
C GLU A 38 -21.63 15.35 54.55
N ALA A 39 -20.63 16.24 54.63
CA ALA A 39 -20.75 17.64 54.24
C ALA A 39 -20.95 17.85 52.72
N ALA A 40 -20.81 16.80 51.91
CA ALA A 40 -21.13 16.76 50.50
C ALA A 40 -22.45 16.05 50.14
N GLY A 41 -23.18 15.48 51.12
CA GLY A 41 -24.43 14.76 50.87
C GLY A 41 -24.25 13.27 50.53
N LEU A 42 -23.06 12.73 50.73
CA LEU A 42 -22.72 11.32 50.59
C LEU A 42 -22.39 10.70 51.95
N ARG A 43 -22.28 9.38 52.03
CA ARG A 43 -21.72 8.66 53.18
C ARG A 43 -20.73 7.63 52.69
N THR A 44 -19.57 7.52 53.33
CA THR A 44 -18.67 6.37 53.12
C THR A 44 -19.36 5.11 53.62
N VAL A 45 -19.50 4.10 52.77
CA VAL A 45 -20.10 2.82 53.15
C VAL A 45 -19.00 1.93 53.74
N PRO A 46 -19.11 1.49 55.01
CA PRO A 46 -18.07 0.66 55.63
C PRO A 46 -17.87 -0.64 54.85
N SER A 47 -16.65 -0.87 54.38
CA SER A 47 -16.29 -2.08 53.66
C SER A 47 -16.19 -3.27 54.61
N ASP A 48 -17.11 -4.23 54.52
CA ASP A 48 -17.02 -5.51 55.22
C ASP A 48 -15.88 -6.39 54.68
N GLY A 49 -15.73 -7.60 55.22
CA GLY A 49 -14.60 -8.49 54.90
C GLY A 49 -14.46 -8.85 53.42
N ASP A 50 -15.56 -8.95 52.68
CA ASP A 50 -15.54 -9.32 51.25
C ASP A 50 -15.72 -8.11 50.33
N LEU A 51 -16.47 -7.08 50.72
CA LEU A 51 -16.44 -5.79 50.01
C LEU A 51 -15.02 -5.18 50.04
N ALA A 52 -14.35 -5.18 51.19
CA ALA A 52 -12.96 -4.74 51.29
C ALA A 52 -11.99 -5.60 50.47
N ARG A 53 -12.33 -6.87 50.22
CA ARG A 53 -11.57 -7.77 49.33
C ARG A 53 -11.78 -7.37 47.87
N ALA A 54 -13.01 -7.09 47.46
CA ALA A 54 -13.33 -6.60 46.12
C ALA A 54 -12.65 -5.25 45.83
N LEU A 55 -12.73 -4.28 46.74
CA LEU A 55 -12.06 -2.97 46.61
C LEU A 55 -10.55 -3.13 46.40
N ARG A 56 -9.87 -3.99 47.16
CA ARG A 56 -8.43 -4.27 46.94
C ARG A 56 -8.13 -4.92 45.59
N VAL A 57 -9.05 -5.69 45.01
CA VAL A 57 -8.91 -6.21 43.63
C VAL A 57 -9.05 -5.08 42.62
N MET A 58 -9.97 -4.13 42.83
CA MET A 58 -10.11 -2.93 41.99
C MET A 58 -8.85 -2.05 42.06
N GLU A 59 -8.33 -1.79 43.26
CA GLU A 59 -7.06 -1.08 43.49
C GLU A 59 -5.89 -1.79 42.81
N THR A 60 -5.80 -3.12 42.92
CA THR A 60 -4.76 -3.90 42.25
C THR A 60 -4.88 -3.76 40.73
N ARG A 61 -6.09 -3.88 40.16
CA ARG A 61 -6.33 -3.74 38.73
C ARG A 61 -5.98 -2.36 38.20
N LEU A 62 -6.31 -1.28 38.92
CA LEU A 62 -5.89 0.08 38.54
C LEU A 62 -4.37 0.24 38.51
N ASN A 63 -3.64 -0.36 39.46
CA ASN A 63 -2.17 -0.36 39.46
C ASN A 63 -1.59 -1.18 38.29
N GLU A 64 -2.14 -2.37 38.01
CA GLU A 64 -1.72 -3.21 36.87
C GLU A 64 -1.99 -2.50 35.54
N THR A 65 -3.19 -1.96 35.34
CA THR A 65 -3.57 -1.16 34.16
C THR A 65 -2.64 0.05 34.00
N ALA A 66 -2.45 0.85 35.04
CA ALA A 66 -1.55 2.02 34.97
C ALA A 66 -0.11 1.64 34.61
N THR A 67 0.37 0.48 35.06
CA THR A 67 1.69 -0.06 34.72
C THR A 67 1.76 -0.49 33.24
N GLN A 68 0.70 -1.07 32.70
CA GLN A 68 0.63 -1.45 31.28
C GLN A 68 0.55 -0.21 30.36
N LEU A 69 -0.17 0.84 30.78
CA LEU A 69 -0.21 2.11 30.05
C LEU A 69 1.16 2.83 30.09
N GLU A 70 1.87 2.80 31.23
CA GLU A 70 3.26 3.27 31.33
C GLU A 70 4.22 2.48 30.42
N ALA A 71 4.05 1.17 30.28
CA ALA A 71 4.85 0.33 29.38
C ALA A 71 4.66 0.73 27.90
N TRP A 72 3.43 1.12 27.53
CA TRP A 72 3.10 1.75 26.24
C TRP A 72 3.47 3.25 26.17
N ARG A 73 4.31 3.75 27.09
CA ARG A 73 4.86 5.12 27.10
C ARG A 73 3.82 6.24 27.23
N LEU A 74 2.60 5.91 27.61
CA LEU A 74 1.52 6.87 27.81
C LEU A 74 1.77 7.69 29.10
N PRO A 75 1.27 8.94 29.18
CA PRO A 75 1.48 9.78 30.35
C PRO A 75 0.79 9.21 31.61
N PRO A 76 1.17 9.68 32.82
CA PRO A 76 0.38 9.47 34.02
C PRO A 76 -1.07 9.94 33.82
N PRO A 77 -2.06 9.25 34.40
CA PRO A 77 -3.45 9.65 34.30
C PRO A 77 -3.65 11.03 34.94
N LEU A 78 -4.42 11.90 34.29
CA LEU A 78 -4.92 13.14 34.85
C LEU A 78 -6.05 12.81 35.81
N LEU A 79 -5.70 12.37 37.01
CA LEU A 79 -6.60 12.23 38.16
C LEU A 79 -6.09 13.15 39.26
N GLU A 80 -6.99 13.83 39.97
CA GLU A 80 -6.56 14.65 41.11
C GLU A 80 -6.01 13.74 42.23
N PRO A 81 -4.75 13.95 42.70
CA PRO A 81 -4.16 13.13 43.75
C PRO A 81 -4.66 13.60 45.12
N VAL A 82 -5.86 13.16 45.49
CA VAL A 82 -6.64 13.69 46.62
C VAL A 82 -5.94 13.52 47.99
N VAL A 83 -5.02 12.57 48.14
CA VAL A 83 -4.18 12.43 49.36
C VAL A 83 -2.75 12.01 49.08
N THR A 84 -1.83 12.49 49.92
CA THR A 84 -0.45 11.97 50.03
C THR A 84 -0.36 10.95 51.16
N ARG A 85 0.05 9.73 50.86
CA ARG A 85 0.26 8.63 51.82
C ARG A 85 1.74 8.30 51.89
N ASN A 86 2.38 8.55 53.04
CA ASN A 86 3.83 8.30 53.26
C ASN A 86 4.78 8.99 52.25
N GLY A 87 4.32 10.00 51.51
CA GLY A 87 5.05 10.66 50.43
C GLY A 87 4.65 10.21 49.02
N THR A 88 3.90 9.11 48.87
CA THR A 88 3.28 8.71 47.59
C THR A 88 1.99 9.49 47.35
N SER A 89 1.74 9.92 46.11
CA SER A 89 0.42 10.40 45.68
C SER A 89 -0.53 9.23 45.47
N VAL A 90 -1.70 9.27 46.11
CA VAL A 90 -2.76 8.27 45.93
C VAL A 90 -3.88 8.89 45.10
N PHE A 91 -4.23 8.24 43.99
CA PHE A 91 -5.37 8.61 43.14
C PHE A 91 -6.64 7.95 43.67
N ARG A 92 -7.79 8.59 43.47
CA ARG A 92 -9.09 8.07 43.95
C ARG A 92 -10.03 7.67 42.84
N THR A 93 -10.69 6.55 43.06
CA THR A 93 -11.83 6.07 42.28
C THR A 93 -13.01 5.89 43.22
N TYR A 94 -14.19 6.31 42.79
CA TYR A 94 -15.41 6.27 43.60
C TYR A 94 -16.32 5.15 43.11
N LEU A 95 -16.54 4.17 43.98
CA LEU A 95 -17.58 3.16 43.79
C LEU A 95 -18.85 3.68 44.45
N VAL A 96 -19.99 3.65 43.76
CA VAL A 96 -21.23 4.25 44.29
C VAL A 96 -22.34 3.21 44.39
N ASP A 97 -22.78 2.90 45.61
CA ASP A 97 -23.96 2.07 45.89
C ASP A 97 -25.25 2.83 45.51
N ALA A 98 -26.18 2.14 44.83
CA ALA A 98 -27.52 2.63 44.47
C ALA A 98 -27.53 3.86 43.56
N ILE A 99 -26.75 3.82 42.46
CA ILE A 99 -27.00 4.68 41.30
C ILE A 99 -28.36 4.27 40.67
N PRO A 100 -29.26 5.20 40.32
CA PRO A 100 -30.49 4.87 39.58
C PRO A 100 -30.17 4.21 38.22
N GLU A 101 -30.93 3.18 37.82
CA GLU A 101 -30.76 2.49 36.53
C GLU A 101 -30.91 3.43 35.31
N GLU A 102 -31.57 4.58 35.50
CA GLU A 102 -31.79 5.64 34.49
C GLU A 102 -30.67 6.69 34.44
N SER A 103 -29.52 6.48 35.09
CA SER A 103 -28.44 7.49 35.23
C SER A 103 -27.19 7.12 34.44
N ASP A 104 -26.69 8.08 33.66
CA ASP A 104 -25.49 7.93 32.80
C ASP A 104 -24.18 7.66 33.57
N ALA A 105 -24.20 7.75 34.90
CA ALA A 105 -23.06 7.48 35.79
C ALA A 105 -22.78 5.96 35.98
N VAL A 106 -23.08 5.13 34.97
CA VAL A 106 -22.86 3.67 34.97
C VAL A 106 -21.40 3.34 35.24
N GLY A 107 -20.49 3.95 34.48
CA GLY A 107 -19.06 4.05 34.72
C GLY A 107 -18.56 5.27 33.94
N LYS A 108 -17.79 6.16 34.60
CA LYS A 108 -17.46 7.46 34.01
C LYS A 108 -16.26 8.15 34.64
N TYR A 109 -15.31 8.55 33.80
CA TYR A 109 -14.33 9.59 34.05
C TYR A 109 -14.96 10.97 33.85
N ASP A 110 -15.11 11.74 34.94
CA ASP A 110 -15.58 13.12 34.84
C ASP A 110 -14.47 14.01 34.25
N ARG A 111 -14.63 14.37 32.97
CA ARG A 111 -13.73 15.27 32.25
C ARG A 111 -13.77 16.69 32.84
N PRO A 112 -12.66 17.46 32.78
CA PRO A 112 -12.70 18.88 33.15
C PRO A 112 -13.73 19.63 32.31
N VAL A 113 -14.44 20.56 32.94
CA VAL A 113 -15.37 21.47 32.27
C VAL A 113 -14.96 22.89 32.62
N CYS A 114 -14.45 23.64 31.64
CA CYS A 114 -14.18 25.07 31.81
C CYS A 114 -15.49 25.81 32.08
N ASP A 115 -15.53 26.51 33.23
CA ASP A 115 -16.60 27.36 33.77
C ASP A 115 -18.03 27.04 33.32
N ASP A 116 -18.81 26.40 34.22
CA ASP A 116 -20.26 26.44 34.11
C ASP A 116 -20.81 27.87 34.29
N ASP A 117 -22.04 28.14 33.86
CA ASP A 117 -22.73 29.45 33.98
C ASP A 117 -22.82 29.97 35.44
N TYR A 118 -22.44 29.15 36.42
CA TYR A 118 -22.43 29.46 37.84
C TYR A 118 -21.05 29.91 38.34
N GLY A 119 -20.04 29.94 37.47
CA GLY A 119 -18.70 30.46 37.74
C GLY A 119 -17.85 29.57 38.66
N TRP A 120 -18.13 28.27 38.73
CA TRP A 120 -17.29 27.33 39.48
C TRP A 120 -16.21 26.75 38.58
N PRO A 121 -14.92 26.96 38.87
CA PRO A 121 -13.88 26.18 38.22
C PRO A 121 -14.09 24.70 38.60
N ARG A 122 -14.18 23.82 37.60
CA ARG A 122 -14.25 22.36 37.76
C ARG A 122 -12.96 21.71 37.24
N PRO A 123 -11.89 21.69 38.05
CA PRO A 123 -10.64 21.02 37.69
C PRO A 123 -10.69 19.51 37.90
N GLU A 124 -11.63 19.03 38.72
CA GLU A 124 -11.63 17.67 39.26
C GLU A 124 -11.83 16.61 38.19
N THR A 125 -10.86 15.72 38.11
CA THR A 125 -10.88 14.54 37.28
C THR A 125 -10.93 13.30 38.17
N ILE A 126 -12.11 12.70 38.24
CA ILE A 126 -12.42 11.54 39.08
C ILE A 126 -12.96 10.41 38.21
N ILE A 127 -12.71 9.15 38.64
CA ILE A 127 -13.37 7.98 38.07
C ILE A 127 -14.52 7.59 39.00
N THR A 128 -15.70 7.36 38.42
CA THR A 128 -16.91 6.91 39.10
C THR A 128 -17.38 5.58 38.51
N LEU A 129 -17.92 4.68 39.34
CA LEU A 129 -18.44 3.37 38.92
C LEU A 129 -19.71 3.00 39.72
N SER A 130 -20.73 2.49 39.05
CA SER A 130 -21.88 1.87 39.68
C SER A 130 -21.48 0.61 40.44
N ALA A 131 -21.72 0.56 41.75
CA ALA A 131 -21.45 -0.63 42.55
C ALA A 131 -22.31 -1.83 42.11
N ASP A 132 -23.54 -1.57 41.66
CA ASP A 132 -24.51 -2.60 41.29
C ASP A 132 -24.19 -3.26 39.93
N LEU A 133 -23.35 -2.62 39.10
CA LEU A 133 -22.80 -3.19 37.86
C LEU A 133 -21.36 -3.70 38.04
N ALA A 134 -20.52 -3.00 38.82
CA ALA A 134 -19.14 -3.39 39.08
C ALA A 134 -19.01 -4.58 40.05
N LEU A 135 -19.99 -4.82 40.93
CA LEU A 135 -19.94 -5.89 41.95
C LEU A 135 -21.11 -6.86 41.81
N ARG A 136 -20.79 -8.14 41.61
CA ARG A 136 -21.74 -9.24 41.81
C ARG A 136 -21.69 -9.70 43.27
N ARG A 137 -22.83 -9.62 43.96
CA ARG A 137 -23.04 -10.18 45.30
C ARG A 137 -23.64 -11.59 45.15
N THR A 138 -23.02 -12.61 45.76
CA THR A 138 -23.53 -13.99 45.73
C THR A 138 -23.68 -14.56 47.13
N GLU A 139 -24.89 -15.01 47.48
CA GLU A 139 -25.14 -15.76 48.71
C GLU A 139 -24.42 -17.12 48.67
N ARG A 140 -23.77 -17.50 49.77
CA ARG A 140 -23.17 -18.83 49.97
C ARG A 140 -23.41 -19.33 51.40
N PRO A 141 -23.52 -20.65 51.63
CA PRO A 141 -23.53 -21.21 52.97
C PRO A 141 -22.26 -20.85 53.76
N GLY A 142 -22.44 -20.28 54.95
CA GLY A 142 -21.37 -20.03 55.92
C GLY A 142 -20.91 -21.31 56.63
N ALA A 143 -19.75 -21.24 57.27
CA ALA A 143 -19.20 -22.37 58.05
C ALA A 143 -20.03 -22.73 59.30
N ASP A 144 -20.96 -21.85 59.69
CA ASP A 144 -21.95 -21.98 60.76
C ASP A 144 -23.33 -22.45 60.26
N GLY A 145 -23.52 -22.59 58.94
CA GLY A 145 -24.81 -22.86 58.30
C GLY A 145 -25.67 -21.63 58.06
N GLY A 146 -25.17 -20.42 58.32
CA GLY A 146 -25.80 -19.16 57.90
C GLY A 146 -25.62 -18.87 56.42
N THR A 147 -26.02 -17.68 55.98
CA THR A 147 -25.77 -17.19 54.61
C THR A 147 -24.76 -16.05 54.64
N VAL A 148 -23.72 -16.13 53.82
CA VAL A 148 -22.67 -15.12 53.66
C VAL A 148 -22.77 -14.50 52.26
N ASN A 149 -22.81 -13.17 52.19
CA ASN A 149 -22.77 -12.43 50.93
C ASN A 149 -21.33 -12.28 50.45
N VAL A 150 -20.90 -13.17 49.56
CA VAL A 150 -19.59 -13.07 48.91
C VAL A 150 -19.67 -12.03 47.79
N VAL A 151 -18.90 -10.94 47.94
CA VAL A 151 -18.78 -9.87 46.96
C VAL A 151 -17.63 -10.16 46.00
N THR A 152 -17.88 -10.15 44.69
CA THR A 152 -16.86 -10.29 43.64
C THR A 152 -17.02 -9.18 42.62
N ILE A 153 -15.91 -8.62 42.11
CA ILE A 153 -15.97 -7.74 40.94
C ILE A 153 -16.54 -8.52 39.72
N THR A 154 -17.26 -7.82 38.84
CA THR A 154 -17.73 -8.33 37.56
C THR A 154 -16.68 -8.15 36.47
N ASP A 155 -16.83 -8.87 35.36
CA ASP A 155 -16.02 -8.69 34.16
C ASP A 155 -16.19 -7.27 33.59
N TRP A 156 -17.42 -6.75 33.61
CA TRP A 156 -17.73 -5.34 33.29
C TRP A 156 -16.98 -4.36 34.21
N GLY A 157 -16.91 -4.64 35.52
CA GLY A 157 -16.17 -3.81 36.47
C GLY A 157 -14.66 -3.83 36.23
N LEU A 158 -14.09 -4.93 35.74
CA LEU A 158 -12.67 -5.00 35.33
C LEU A 158 -12.39 -4.22 34.04
N ASP A 159 -13.33 -4.25 33.10
CA ASP A 159 -13.29 -3.54 31.83
C ASP A 159 -13.43 -2.02 32.05
N ALA A 160 -14.47 -1.58 32.75
CA ALA A 160 -14.73 -0.18 33.08
C ALA A 160 -13.58 0.47 33.87
N LEU A 161 -13.00 -0.21 34.87
CA LEU A 161 -11.79 0.28 35.56
C LEU A 161 -10.61 0.55 34.61
N SER A 162 -10.54 -0.18 33.49
CA SER A 162 -9.47 -0.06 32.51
C SER A 162 -9.80 0.99 31.43
N HIS A 163 -11.07 1.12 31.06
CA HIS A 163 -11.63 2.14 30.15
C HIS A 163 -11.52 3.54 30.76
N GLU A 164 -12.09 3.76 31.96
CA GLU A 164 -12.07 5.08 32.62
C GLU A 164 -10.65 5.54 32.99
N LEU A 165 -9.76 4.62 33.35
CA LEU A 165 -8.37 4.95 33.61
C LEU A 165 -7.63 5.32 32.32
N PHE A 166 -8.01 4.77 31.17
CA PHE A 166 -7.49 5.21 29.89
C PHE A 166 -8.03 6.59 29.48
N HIS A 167 -9.29 6.93 29.75
CA HIS A 167 -9.77 8.31 29.60
C HIS A 167 -8.95 9.30 30.43
N ALA A 168 -8.65 8.98 31.69
CA ALA A 168 -7.77 9.81 32.50
C ALA A 168 -6.38 10.00 31.88
N VAL A 169 -5.85 8.99 31.19
CA VAL A 169 -4.60 9.08 30.42
C VAL A 169 -4.77 9.90 29.14
N GLN A 170 -5.85 9.74 28.37
CA GLN A 170 -6.16 10.57 27.20
C GLN A 170 -6.18 12.06 27.56
N PHE A 171 -6.93 12.45 28.60
CA PHE A 171 -7.07 13.84 29.03
C PHE A 171 -5.80 14.44 29.65
N ALA A 172 -4.78 13.62 29.94
CA ALA A 172 -3.42 14.05 30.28
C ALA A 172 -2.55 14.40 29.04
N THR A 173 -2.94 13.98 27.84
CA THR A 173 -2.20 14.26 26.60
C THR A 173 -2.49 15.64 26.02
N SER A 174 -1.55 16.18 25.24
CA SER A 174 -1.72 17.45 24.52
C SER A 174 -2.87 17.42 23.49
N PHE A 175 -3.24 16.25 22.99
CA PHE A 175 -4.39 16.10 22.08
C PHE A 175 -5.71 16.56 22.72
N TYR A 176 -5.89 16.32 24.03
CA TYR A 176 -7.09 16.65 24.79
C TYR A 176 -6.98 17.96 25.58
N GLU A 177 -5.93 18.77 25.36
CA GLU A 177 -5.71 20.02 26.10
C GLU A 177 -6.87 21.02 25.92
N ASP A 178 -7.37 21.19 24.70
CA ASP A 178 -8.53 22.06 24.38
C ASP A 178 -9.88 21.45 24.74
N ALA A 179 -9.99 20.11 24.79
CA ALA A 179 -11.26 19.40 24.97
C ALA A 179 -11.92 19.69 26.33
N LYS A 180 -11.12 20.19 27.27
CA LYS A 180 -11.51 20.68 28.61
C LYS A 180 -12.50 21.84 28.55
N CYS A 181 -12.49 22.63 27.47
CA CYS A 181 -13.35 23.81 27.28
C CYS A 181 -14.42 23.63 26.19
N GLY A 182 -14.95 22.42 25.99
CA GLY A 182 -16.09 22.17 25.09
C GLY A 182 -15.75 22.00 23.60
N ASN A 183 -14.49 22.18 23.21
CA ASN A 183 -13.97 21.76 21.90
C ASN A 183 -13.76 20.23 21.90
N LEU A 184 -14.85 19.47 21.97
CA LEU A 184 -14.82 18.03 22.15
C LEU A 184 -14.10 17.31 21.01
N VAL A 185 -13.49 16.19 21.37
CA VAL A 185 -12.93 15.20 20.46
C VAL A 185 -14.06 14.30 19.98
N GLY A 186 -14.08 13.92 18.70
CA GLY A 186 -15.02 12.93 18.17
C GLY A 186 -15.01 11.64 19.01
N ALA A 187 -16.19 11.10 19.30
CA ALA A 187 -16.34 9.92 20.14
C ALA A 187 -15.56 8.72 19.57
N TRP A 188 -15.42 8.62 18.24
CA TRP A 188 -14.64 7.57 17.59
C TRP A 188 -13.16 7.50 18.02
N ILE A 189 -12.52 8.61 18.40
CA ILE A 189 -11.18 8.57 19.01
C ILE A 189 -11.31 8.26 20.50
N THR A 190 -12.17 8.99 21.19
CA THR A 190 -12.28 8.97 22.66
C THR A 190 -12.75 7.61 23.18
N GLU A 191 -13.96 7.19 22.84
CA GLU A 191 -14.51 5.89 23.24
C GLU A 191 -13.89 4.75 22.44
N GLY A 192 -13.58 4.97 21.15
CA GLY A 192 -13.01 3.95 20.29
C GLY A 192 -11.65 3.44 20.78
N THR A 193 -10.73 4.34 21.15
CA THR A 193 -9.42 3.92 21.70
C THR A 193 -9.53 3.42 23.13
N ALA A 194 -10.35 4.06 23.98
CA ALA A 194 -10.57 3.62 25.36
C ALA A 194 -11.15 2.20 25.43
N ARG A 195 -12.13 1.88 24.57
CA ARG A 195 -12.74 0.55 24.49
C ARG A 195 -11.78 -0.51 23.95
N ALA A 196 -10.94 -0.14 22.97
CA ALA A 196 -9.93 -1.04 22.43
C ALA A 196 -8.91 -1.43 23.51
N VAL A 197 -8.37 -0.42 24.21
CA VAL A 197 -7.36 -0.54 25.28
C VAL A 197 -7.94 -1.24 26.52
N GLY A 198 -9.07 -0.78 27.04
CA GLY A 198 -9.70 -1.27 28.26
C GLY A 198 -9.96 -2.76 28.20
N MET A 199 -10.57 -3.22 27.10
CA MET A 199 -10.87 -4.63 26.87
C MET A 199 -9.63 -5.50 26.68
N ASP A 200 -8.59 -5.00 25.99
CA ASP A 200 -7.36 -5.76 25.78
C ASP A 200 -6.54 -5.88 27.07
N ILE A 201 -6.50 -4.83 27.90
CA ILE A 201 -5.93 -4.90 29.25
C ILE A 201 -6.75 -5.83 30.15
N ALA A 202 -8.08 -5.71 30.16
CA ALA A 202 -8.96 -6.54 30.96
C ALA A 202 -8.83 -8.03 30.59
N ARG A 203 -8.64 -8.35 29.30
CA ARG A 203 -8.33 -9.71 28.82
C ARG A 203 -6.89 -10.14 29.16
N ALA A 204 -5.90 -9.26 29.08
CA ALA A 204 -4.50 -9.62 29.33
C ALA A 204 -4.22 -9.86 30.83
N LEU A 205 -4.88 -9.11 31.70
CA LEU A 205 -4.75 -9.21 33.16
C LEU A 205 -5.85 -10.09 33.80
N GLY A 206 -6.88 -10.47 33.05
CA GLY A 206 -7.94 -11.40 33.47
C GLY A 206 -7.61 -12.84 33.05
N ASN A 207 -7.93 -13.82 33.88
CA ASN A 207 -7.77 -15.24 33.55
C ASN A 207 -8.86 -15.76 32.58
N GLY A 208 -9.29 -14.94 31.62
CA GLY A 208 -10.38 -15.24 30.69
C GLY A 208 -10.76 -14.07 29.80
N LEU A 209 -11.57 -14.36 28.77
CA LEU A 209 -12.30 -13.33 28.01
C LEU A 209 -13.42 -12.75 28.89
N PRO A 210 -13.72 -11.45 28.81
CA PRO A 210 -14.92 -10.88 29.45
C PRO A 210 -16.19 -11.64 29.07
N SER A 211 -17.19 -11.62 29.96
CA SER A 211 -18.52 -12.22 29.76
C SER A 211 -19.35 -11.61 28.62
N GLU A 212 -18.84 -10.60 27.93
CA GLU A 212 -19.53 -9.93 26.82
C GLU A 212 -19.76 -10.84 25.61
N PRO A 213 -20.80 -10.56 24.79
CA PRO A 213 -20.91 -11.12 23.46
C PRO A 213 -19.64 -10.76 22.64
N PRO A 214 -19.06 -11.71 21.88
CA PRO A 214 -17.89 -11.44 21.04
C PRO A 214 -18.03 -10.23 20.11
N GLU A 215 -19.26 -9.93 19.69
CA GLU A 215 -19.63 -8.80 18.85
C GLU A 215 -19.29 -7.45 19.51
N ALA A 216 -19.49 -7.31 20.81
CA ALA A 216 -19.09 -6.11 21.56
C ALA A 216 -17.58 -6.10 21.84
N LEU A 217 -17.03 -7.25 22.26
CA LEU A 217 -15.59 -7.41 22.54
C LEU A 217 -14.70 -7.05 21.36
N TRP A 218 -15.12 -7.41 20.14
CA TRP A 218 -14.35 -7.21 18.92
C TRP A 218 -14.84 -6.01 18.07
N GLY A 219 -15.68 -5.14 18.63
CA GLY A 219 -16.09 -3.88 18.02
C GLY A 219 -16.86 -4.05 16.70
N ARG A 220 -17.96 -4.83 16.72
CA ARG A 220 -18.79 -5.04 15.52
C ARG A 220 -19.55 -3.76 15.16
N ARG A 221 -19.11 -3.11 14.08
CA ARG A 221 -19.57 -1.82 13.57
C ARG A 221 -20.07 -1.92 12.13
N ASN A 222 -21.11 -1.17 11.78
CA ASN A 222 -21.46 -0.90 10.39
C ASN A 222 -20.42 0.06 9.76
N TYR A 223 -19.63 -0.44 8.80
CA TYR A 223 -18.63 0.32 8.05
C TYR A 223 -19.15 0.84 6.69
N SER A 224 -20.44 0.69 6.40
CA SER A 224 -21.12 1.58 5.43
C SER A 224 -21.40 2.98 5.99
N GLU A 225 -21.19 3.19 7.30
CA GLU A 225 -21.12 4.52 7.92
C GLU A 225 -19.67 5.02 8.03
N PRO A 226 -19.41 6.34 7.87
CA PRO A 226 -18.09 6.98 7.94
C PRO A 226 -17.26 6.53 9.14
N LEU A 227 -15.95 6.33 9.01
CA LEU A 227 -15.09 5.87 10.12
C LEU A 227 -15.17 6.81 11.34
N ALA A 228 -15.19 8.12 11.09
CA ALA A 228 -15.27 9.13 12.13
C ALA A 228 -16.71 9.32 12.64
N ILE A 229 -16.84 9.56 13.94
CA ILE A 229 -18.14 9.69 14.62
C ILE A 229 -18.04 10.88 15.59
N PRO A 230 -18.91 11.90 15.44
CA PRO A 230 -18.93 13.08 16.30
C PRO A 230 -19.11 12.80 17.80
N ALA A 231 -18.86 13.80 18.63
CA ALA A 231 -18.97 13.75 20.10
C ALA A 231 -20.44 13.77 20.63
N VAL A 232 -21.28 12.87 20.13
CA VAL A 232 -22.73 12.79 20.40
C VAL A 232 -23.12 11.70 21.40
N GLU A 233 -24.22 11.91 22.12
CA GLU A 233 -24.69 11.09 23.26
C GLU A 233 -25.00 9.61 22.94
N ASN A 234 -25.06 9.21 21.66
CA ASN A 234 -25.12 7.79 21.28
C ASN A 234 -23.71 7.26 21.01
N ASP A 235 -23.00 6.92 22.09
CA ASP A 235 -21.61 6.47 22.01
C ASP A 235 -21.45 5.06 21.40
N GLN A 236 -22.48 4.22 21.34
CA GLN A 236 -22.33 2.80 20.99
C GLN A 236 -21.66 2.56 19.61
N PRO A 237 -21.98 3.32 18.53
CA PRO A 237 -21.22 3.29 17.28
C PRO A 237 -19.74 3.67 17.43
N ALA A 238 -19.40 4.57 18.36
CA ALA A 238 -18.04 5.00 18.68
C ALA A 238 -17.25 3.94 19.45
N TYR A 239 -17.83 3.35 20.51
CA TYR A 239 -17.31 2.14 21.17
C TYR A 239 -16.95 1.05 20.15
N ASN A 240 -17.75 0.88 19.09
CA ASN A 240 -17.54 -0.14 18.06
C ASN A 240 -16.38 0.19 17.08
N THR A 241 -15.87 1.42 17.03
CA THR A 241 -14.64 1.75 16.25
C THR A 241 -13.37 1.17 16.86
N SER A 242 -13.45 0.62 18.09
CA SER A 242 -12.37 -0.15 18.74
C SER A 242 -11.81 -1.28 17.88
N SER A 243 -12.59 -1.83 16.94
CA SER A 243 -12.11 -2.80 15.95
C SER A 243 -10.97 -2.28 15.08
N PHE A 244 -11.01 -1.00 14.68
CA PHE A 244 -9.98 -0.32 13.89
C PHE A 244 -8.76 0.07 14.74
N TRP A 245 -8.98 0.66 15.93
CA TRP A 245 -7.89 1.00 16.85
C TRP A 245 -7.11 -0.23 17.34
N ARG A 246 -7.78 -1.36 17.49
CA ARG A 246 -7.13 -2.65 17.78
C ARG A 246 -6.33 -3.18 16.59
N TYR A 247 -6.83 -3.04 15.36
CA TYR A 247 -6.07 -3.39 14.15
C TYR A 247 -4.76 -2.57 14.04
N LEU A 248 -4.78 -1.29 14.40
CA LEU A 248 -3.57 -0.46 14.48
C LEU A 248 -2.62 -0.89 15.61
N ALA A 249 -3.14 -1.43 16.73
CA ALA A 249 -2.32 -2.01 17.80
C ALA A 249 -1.69 -3.36 17.41
N GLU A 250 -2.43 -4.19 16.66
CA GLU A 250 -1.95 -5.43 16.04
C GLU A 250 -0.84 -5.14 15.01
N LEU A 251 -0.92 -4.00 14.31
CA LEU A 251 0.09 -3.54 13.34
C LEU A 251 1.35 -3.02 14.04
N TYR A 252 1.19 -2.15 15.04
CA TYR A 252 2.31 -1.54 15.77
C TYR A 252 3.16 -2.57 16.54
N ALA A 253 2.54 -3.67 17.01
CA ALA A 253 3.23 -4.80 17.62
C ALA A 253 4.15 -5.59 16.67
N GLY A 254 4.27 -5.19 15.40
CA GLY A 254 5.02 -5.93 14.37
C GLY A 254 4.28 -7.20 13.89
N GLY A 255 2.99 -7.31 14.18
CA GLY A 255 2.15 -8.40 13.73
C GLY A 255 1.80 -8.31 12.23
N ARG A 256 1.05 -9.30 11.76
CA ARG A 256 0.27 -9.21 10.52
C ARG A 256 -1.20 -9.20 10.92
N PRO A 257 -1.83 -8.03 11.11
CA PRO A 257 -3.25 -7.93 11.48
C PRO A 257 -4.13 -8.70 10.50
N GLY A 258 -5.10 -9.44 11.01
CA GLY A 258 -5.87 -10.37 10.20
C GLY A 258 -7.17 -10.81 10.87
N PRO A 259 -7.87 -11.80 10.29
CA PRO A 259 -9.15 -12.24 10.82
C PRO A 259 -9.06 -12.77 12.26
N ALA A 260 -8.00 -13.51 12.59
CA ALA A 260 -7.68 -13.92 13.96
C ALA A 260 -7.02 -12.78 14.76
N PRO A 261 -7.20 -12.71 16.09
CA PRO A 261 -6.53 -11.71 16.92
C PRO A 261 -5.02 -11.93 16.97
N ALA A 262 -4.25 -10.86 16.84
CA ALA A 262 -2.79 -10.85 17.02
C ALA A 262 -2.41 -10.22 18.39
N PRO A 263 -1.12 -10.28 18.81
CA PRO A 263 -0.62 -9.47 19.91
C PRO A 263 -0.83 -7.97 19.62
N VAL A 264 -1.07 -7.18 20.67
CA VAL A 264 -1.36 -5.74 20.56
C VAL A 264 -0.34 -4.91 21.33
N ASP A 265 0.09 -3.80 20.74
CA ASP A 265 0.88 -2.76 21.39
C ASP A 265 0.25 -1.40 21.09
N TYR A 266 -0.25 -0.73 22.14
CA TYR A 266 -0.90 0.58 22.02
C TYR A 266 0.08 1.75 22.19
N GLY A 267 1.40 1.51 22.19
CA GLY A 267 2.43 2.54 22.28
C GLY A 267 2.38 3.58 21.14
N TYR A 268 1.75 3.23 20.01
CA TYR A 268 1.44 4.18 18.95
C TYR A 268 0.52 5.33 19.40
N LEU A 269 -0.35 5.11 20.39
CA LEU A 269 -1.25 6.15 20.91
C LEU A 269 -0.49 7.22 21.70
N ALA A 270 0.66 6.90 22.30
CA ALA A 270 1.50 7.90 22.96
C ALA A 270 2.07 8.94 21.95
N ASP A 271 2.35 8.50 20.71
CA ASP A 271 2.77 9.39 19.63
C ASP A 271 1.58 10.08 18.94
N PHE A 272 0.53 9.33 18.57
CA PHE A 272 -0.67 9.90 17.95
C PHE A 272 -1.31 11.01 18.79
N LEU A 273 -1.42 10.81 20.11
CA LEU A 273 -1.99 11.77 21.06
C LEU A 273 -0.96 12.81 21.58
N SER A 274 0.31 12.73 21.17
CA SER A 274 1.33 13.73 21.56
C SER A 274 1.05 15.12 20.97
N THR A 275 0.38 15.18 19.82
CA THR A 275 0.18 16.40 19.03
C THR A 275 -1.28 16.82 19.02
N ARG A 276 -1.54 18.05 19.46
CA ARG A 276 -2.83 18.74 19.36
C ARG A 276 -3.24 18.94 17.88
N PRO A 277 -4.46 18.60 17.47
CA PRO A 277 -4.94 18.89 16.12
C PRO A 277 -5.19 20.40 15.93
N SER A 278 -5.18 20.86 14.67
CA SER A 278 -5.30 22.27 14.29
C SER A 278 -6.70 22.87 14.47
N GLY A 279 -7.70 22.04 14.79
CA GLY A 279 -9.10 22.42 14.98
C GLY A 279 -9.93 21.23 15.48
N ARG A 280 -11.23 21.47 15.70
CA ARG A 280 -12.25 20.45 16.01
C ARG A 280 -13.50 20.75 15.19
N ASP A 281 -13.92 19.76 14.41
CA ASP A 281 -15.02 19.80 13.45
C ASP A 281 -15.83 18.49 13.52
N CYS A 282 -15.93 17.92 14.73
CA CYS A 282 -16.46 16.60 15.04
C CYS A 282 -17.29 16.61 16.35
N VAL A 283 -18.04 17.69 16.57
CA VAL A 283 -18.64 18.04 17.88
C VAL A 283 -20.11 17.62 17.99
N LYS A 284 -20.84 17.54 16.86
CA LYS A 284 -22.29 17.30 16.79
C LYS A 284 -22.68 16.34 15.66
N GLU A 285 -23.90 15.81 15.73
CA GLU A 285 -24.45 14.92 14.70
C GLU A 285 -24.48 15.63 13.34
N GLY A 286 -23.89 15.00 12.31
CA GLY A 286 -23.72 15.58 10.98
C GLY A 286 -22.49 16.50 10.80
N ASP A 287 -21.68 16.71 11.83
CA ASP A 287 -20.35 17.33 11.66
C ASP A 287 -19.42 16.39 10.85
N PRO A 288 -18.55 16.91 9.95
CA PRO A 288 -17.81 16.09 8.98
C PRO A 288 -16.57 15.36 9.55
N CYS A 289 -16.01 15.83 10.67
CA CYS A 289 -14.81 15.29 11.32
C CYS A 289 -13.50 15.35 10.50
N ASP A 290 -13.46 16.13 9.40
CA ASP A 290 -12.35 16.18 8.45
C ASP A 290 -10.99 16.45 9.10
N THR A 291 -10.91 17.32 10.11
CA THR A 291 -9.65 17.65 10.80
C THR A 291 -9.13 16.49 11.64
N GLU A 292 -10.01 15.69 12.24
CA GLU A 292 -9.63 14.50 13.00
C GLU A 292 -9.22 13.35 12.07
N VAL A 293 -9.98 13.15 10.99
CA VAL A 293 -9.68 12.20 9.90
C VAL A 293 -8.32 12.52 9.27
N ALA A 294 -8.04 13.80 9.00
CA ALA A 294 -6.76 14.27 8.47
C ALA A 294 -5.60 14.08 9.45
N ARG A 295 -5.84 14.28 10.76
CA ARG A 295 -4.83 14.04 11.79
C ARG A 295 -4.48 12.56 11.88
N LEU A 296 -5.45 11.65 11.75
CA LEU A 296 -5.19 10.22 11.64
C LEU A 296 -4.45 9.87 10.34
N ASP A 297 -4.91 10.35 9.18
CA ASP A 297 -4.28 10.10 7.88
C ASP A 297 -2.83 10.58 7.83
N GLY A 298 -2.57 11.82 8.27
CA GLY A 298 -1.23 12.39 8.37
C GLY A 298 -0.32 11.66 9.36
N TRP A 299 -0.87 11.15 10.46
CA TRP A 299 -0.12 10.33 11.41
C TRP A 299 0.22 8.94 10.86
N LEU A 300 -0.72 8.26 10.20
CA LEU A 300 -0.46 7.00 9.49
C LEU A 300 0.62 7.20 8.41
N LYS A 301 0.60 8.36 7.73
CA LYS A 301 1.60 8.76 6.73
C LYS A 301 3.00 8.94 7.30
N SER A 302 3.14 9.53 8.48
CA SER A 302 4.44 9.66 9.16
C SER A 302 4.95 8.36 9.77
N THR A 303 4.05 7.48 10.22
CA THR A 303 4.40 6.31 11.05
C THR A 303 4.64 5.03 10.24
N TYR A 304 3.85 4.79 9.19
CA TYR A 304 3.87 3.50 8.47
C TYR A 304 4.14 3.62 6.96
N GLY A 305 3.84 4.76 6.33
CA GLY A 305 4.13 4.99 4.91
C GLY A 305 3.15 5.96 4.24
N SER A 306 3.58 6.56 3.12
CA SER A 306 2.97 7.74 2.47
C SER A 306 1.49 7.67 2.09
N ASN A 307 0.85 6.51 2.22
CA ASN A 307 -0.52 6.25 1.76
C ASN A 307 -1.58 6.51 2.85
N GLY A 308 -1.21 6.44 4.14
CA GLY A 308 -2.11 6.78 5.24
C GLY A 308 -3.39 5.94 5.30
N LEU A 309 -4.54 6.60 5.55
CA LEU A 309 -5.85 5.93 5.61
C LEU A 309 -6.16 5.16 4.33
N ARG A 310 -5.68 5.63 3.17
CA ARG A 310 -5.91 4.99 1.87
C ARG A 310 -5.26 3.61 1.74
N GLU A 311 -4.28 3.28 2.57
CA GLU A 311 -3.75 1.93 2.67
C GLU A 311 -4.34 1.16 3.87
N TYR A 312 -4.37 1.76 5.06
CA TYR A 312 -4.69 1.00 6.27
C TYR A 312 -6.19 0.77 6.49
N LEU A 313 -7.08 1.66 6.06
CA LEU A 313 -8.53 1.41 6.16
C LEU A 313 -9.00 0.28 5.23
N PRO A 314 -8.61 0.22 3.93
CA PRO A 314 -8.95 -0.91 3.07
C PRO A 314 -8.37 -2.25 3.54
N ARG A 315 -7.11 -2.28 4.01
CA ARG A 315 -6.50 -3.49 4.59
C ARG A 315 -7.18 -3.92 5.90
N PHE A 316 -7.60 -2.98 6.74
CA PHE A 316 -8.41 -3.27 7.94
C PHE A 316 -9.75 -3.92 7.57
N LEU A 317 -10.50 -3.31 6.65
CA LEU A 317 -11.83 -3.80 6.26
C LEU A 317 -11.75 -5.25 5.72
N ALA A 318 -10.71 -5.59 4.98
CA ALA A 318 -10.48 -6.95 4.49
C ALA A 318 -10.21 -8.00 5.58
N ALA A 319 -9.49 -7.64 6.65
CA ALA A 319 -9.38 -8.51 7.82
C ALA A 319 -10.73 -8.59 8.57
N TYR A 320 -11.39 -7.45 8.72
CA TYR A 320 -12.60 -7.26 9.50
C TYR A 320 -13.83 -8.00 8.94
N VAL A 321 -14.00 -8.12 7.61
CA VAL A 321 -15.09 -8.93 7.01
C VAL A 321 -15.04 -10.43 7.36
N HIS A 322 -13.94 -10.90 7.97
CA HIS A 322 -13.76 -12.28 8.42
C HIS A 322 -13.60 -12.44 9.94
N TYR A 323 -13.79 -11.37 10.74
CA TYR A 323 -13.68 -11.45 12.20
C TYR A 323 -14.69 -12.43 12.81
N GLY A 324 -15.89 -12.59 12.25
CA GLY A 324 -16.90 -13.52 12.77
C GLY A 324 -16.38 -14.96 12.92
N ALA A 325 -15.68 -15.47 11.91
CA ALA A 325 -15.12 -16.83 11.90
C ALA A 325 -14.09 -17.05 13.01
N ALA A 326 -13.11 -16.14 13.13
CA ALA A 326 -11.94 -16.35 14.00
C ALA A 326 -12.04 -15.68 15.38
N ARG A 327 -12.93 -14.70 15.56
CA ARG A 327 -13.11 -13.94 16.82
C ARG A 327 -14.45 -14.23 17.52
N GLY A 328 -15.47 -14.70 16.79
CA GLY A 328 -16.79 -15.09 17.32
C GLY A 328 -16.88 -16.50 17.93
N LYS A 329 -17.97 -16.79 18.65
CA LYS A 329 -18.23 -18.07 19.36
C LYS A 329 -19.52 -18.74 18.84
N GLY A 330 -19.65 -20.07 18.98
CA GLY A 330 -20.96 -20.74 19.06
C GLY A 330 -21.56 -21.45 17.83
N GLU A 331 -21.06 -21.22 16.61
CA GLU A 331 -21.67 -21.77 15.37
C GLU A 331 -20.63 -22.38 14.39
N THR A 332 -20.97 -22.53 13.10
CA THR A 332 -19.97 -22.70 12.02
C THR A 332 -19.22 -21.39 11.78
N ALA A 333 -18.00 -21.47 11.22
CA ALA A 333 -17.22 -20.28 10.88
C ALA A 333 -17.91 -19.40 9.83
N GLU A 334 -18.60 -20.03 8.87
CA GLU A 334 -19.32 -19.35 7.79
C GLU A 334 -20.58 -18.63 8.27
N SER A 335 -21.37 -19.24 9.16
CA SER A 335 -22.56 -18.61 9.76
C SER A 335 -22.17 -17.35 10.53
N ARG A 336 -21.13 -17.43 11.37
CA ARG A 336 -20.60 -16.24 12.07
C ARG A 336 -20.05 -15.19 11.12
N ASN A 337 -19.34 -15.56 10.05
CA ASN A 337 -18.90 -14.60 9.05
C ASN A 337 -20.07 -13.93 8.32
N LYS A 338 -21.17 -14.64 8.06
CA LYS A 338 -22.38 -14.04 7.52
C LYS A 338 -22.99 -13.05 8.53
N ALA A 339 -23.30 -13.49 9.76
CA ALA A 339 -23.87 -12.65 10.81
C ALA A 339 -22.96 -11.49 11.26
N TRP A 340 -21.65 -11.58 11.01
CA TRP A 340 -20.72 -10.46 11.17
C TRP A 340 -20.90 -9.44 10.04
N ARG A 341 -20.86 -9.87 8.78
CA ARG A 341 -20.99 -9.01 7.60
C ARG A 341 -22.38 -8.38 7.48
N ASP A 342 -23.44 -9.13 7.77
CA ASP A 342 -24.84 -8.68 7.81
C ASP A 342 -25.06 -7.50 8.79
N ALA A 343 -24.24 -7.41 9.85
CA ALA A 343 -24.27 -6.33 10.83
C ALA A 343 -23.12 -5.31 10.66
N SER A 344 -22.33 -5.45 9.58
CA SER A 344 -21.14 -4.64 9.31
C SER A 344 -21.24 -3.76 8.07
N PHE A 345 -22.28 -3.95 7.26
CA PHE A 345 -22.58 -3.15 6.08
C PHE A 345 -24.10 -3.02 5.98
N GLU A 346 -24.59 -1.94 5.39
CA GLU A 346 -26.02 -1.79 5.10
C GLU A 346 -26.46 -2.94 4.16
N ASP A 347 -27.55 -3.63 4.51
CA ASP A 347 -28.02 -4.87 3.86
C ASP A 347 -26.99 -6.03 3.78
N GLY A 348 -25.87 -5.91 4.50
CA GLY A 348 -24.77 -6.88 4.50
C GLY A 348 -23.89 -6.81 3.26
N CYS A 349 -23.39 -7.96 2.81
CA CYS A 349 -22.64 -8.04 1.56
C CYS A 349 -23.57 -8.54 0.44
N MET A 350 -23.92 -7.66 -0.50
CA MET A 350 -24.83 -7.95 -1.62
C MET A 350 -24.28 -9.11 -2.46
N SER A 351 -25.09 -10.14 -2.74
CA SER A 351 -24.61 -11.34 -3.44
C SER A 351 -24.53 -11.08 -4.95
N VAL A 352 -23.36 -11.34 -5.55
CA VAL A 352 -23.15 -11.23 -7.00
C VAL A 352 -22.68 -12.57 -7.53
N GLU A 353 -23.61 -13.33 -8.10
CA GLU A 353 -23.29 -14.54 -8.86
C GLU A 353 -22.97 -14.17 -10.31
N LEU A 354 -21.87 -14.72 -10.84
CA LEU A 354 -21.42 -14.51 -12.22
C LEU A 354 -21.34 -15.88 -12.89
N SER A 355 -21.99 -16.09 -14.05
CA SER A 355 -21.89 -17.39 -14.75
C SER A 355 -21.95 -17.27 -16.28
N PRO A 356 -21.43 -18.25 -17.04
CA PRO A 356 -21.59 -18.30 -18.50
C PRO A 356 -23.04 -18.43 -18.96
N ALA A 357 -23.85 -19.19 -18.22
CA ALA A 357 -25.22 -19.53 -18.59
C ALA A 357 -26.20 -18.33 -18.61
N SER A 358 -25.81 -17.22 -17.98
CA SER A 358 -26.62 -16.01 -17.86
C SER A 358 -26.24 -14.92 -18.88
N MET A 359 -25.29 -15.17 -19.79
CA MET A 359 -24.81 -14.22 -20.80
C MET A 359 -25.63 -14.26 -22.12
N GLU A 360 -26.15 -13.11 -22.58
CA GLU A 360 -26.66 -13.00 -23.96
C GLU A 360 -25.53 -12.83 -24.97
N MET A 361 -25.21 -13.91 -25.72
CA MET A 361 -24.18 -13.92 -26.75
C MET A 361 -24.56 -13.09 -28.00
N ASN A 362 -24.19 -11.82 -28.04
CA ASN A 362 -24.13 -11.03 -29.28
C ASN A 362 -22.78 -11.24 -30.01
N GLY A 363 -22.46 -12.51 -30.27
CA GLY A 363 -21.40 -12.95 -31.20
C GLY A 363 -19.97 -12.98 -30.67
N VAL A 364 -19.55 -12.01 -29.86
CA VAL A 364 -18.16 -11.84 -29.40
C VAL A 364 -18.13 -11.42 -27.92
N VAL A 365 -17.06 -11.81 -27.21
CA VAL A 365 -16.78 -11.55 -25.78
C VAL A 365 -17.60 -12.42 -24.80
N PHE A 366 -16.92 -13.41 -24.19
CA PHE A 366 -17.40 -14.16 -23.00
C PHE A 366 -17.31 -13.33 -21.71
N GLY A 367 -17.84 -12.10 -21.75
CA GLY A 367 -17.74 -11.10 -20.69
C GLY A 367 -19.11 -10.76 -20.12
N GLY A 368 -19.58 -11.58 -19.19
CA GLY A 368 -20.92 -11.46 -18.61
C GLY A 368 -21.15 -10.11 -17.94
N LEU A 369 -22.09 -9.34 -18.47
CA LEU A 369 -22.44 -8.01 -17.98
C LEU A 369 -23.45 -8.15 -16.83
N PHE A 370 -22.95 -8.28 -15.59
CA PHE A 370 -23.79 -8.52 -14.42
C PHE A 370 -23.84 -7.37 -13.44
N HIS A 371 -25.08 -7.15 -12.98
CA HIS A 371 -25.55 -6.18 -12.00
C HIS A 371 -25.00 -4.76 -12.20
N VAL A 372 -25.88 -3.84 -12.59
CA VAL A 372 -25.60 -2.40 -12.39
C VAL A 372 -26.30 -1.98 -11.11
N ASP A 373 -25.62 -2.18 -9.98
CA ASP A 373 -26.06 -1.60 -8.70
C ASP A 373 -25.69 -0.11 -8.68
N THR A 374 -26.67 0.76 -8.40
CA THR A 374 -26.38 2.15 -8.05
C THR A 374 -26.22 2.24 -6.54
N VAL A 375 -25.02 2.57 -6.07
CA VAL A 375 -24.70 2.64 -4.64
C VAL A 375 -24.13 3.98 -4.24
N SER A 376 -24.51 4.45 -3.05
CA SER A 376 -23.89 5.60 -2.41
C SER A 376 -22.83 5.13 -1.40
N VAL A 377 -21.59 5.62 -1.51
CA VAL A 377 -20.47 5.31 -0.59
C VAL A 377 -20.09 6.59 0.17
N LYS A 378 -20.41 6.63 1.46
CA LYS A 378 -20.13 7.77 2.35
C LYS A 378 -18.62 8.01 2.54
N ASN A 379 -18.23 9.20 2.98
CA ASN A 379 -16.83 9.56 3.21
C ASN A 379 -16.17 8.62 4.23
N THR A 380 -14.97 8.09 3.94
CA THR A 380 -14.27 7.08 4.78
C THR A 380 -15.07 5.80 5.09
N ALA A 381 -16.10 5.49 4.29
CA ALA A 381 -16.94 4.30 4.43
C ALA A 381 -16.72 3.28 3.30
N ALA A 382 -17.41 2.14 3.38
CA ALA A 382 -17.32 1.06 2.40
C ALA A 382 -18.66 0.36 2.09
N ARG A 383 -18.76 -0.14 0.86
CA ARG A 383 -19.80 -1.09 0.42
C ARG A 383 -19.19 -2.47 0.20
N CYS A 384 -19.99 -3.51 0.41
CA CYS A 384 -19.57 -4.90 0.32
C CYS A 384 -20.44 -5.69 -0.66
N TRP A 385 -19.81 -6.52 -1.49
CA TRP A 385 -20.46 -7.55 -2.28
C TRP A 385 -19.82 -8.90 -1.97
N SER A 386 -20.62 -9.97 -1.99
CA SER A 386 -20.16 -11.35 -1.94
C SER A 386 -20.15 -11.89 -3.36
N VAL A 387 -19.02 -11.75 -4.06
CA VAL A 387 -18.87 -12.17 -5.46
C VAL A 387 -18.55 -13.66 -5.53
N GLU A 388 -19.21 -14.37 -6.44
CA GLU A 388 -19.05 -15.80 -6.68
C GLU A 388 -19.15 -16.08 -8.19
N PRO A 389 -18.04 -16.37 -8.88
CA PRO A 389 -18.08 -16.98 -10.20
C PRO A 389 -18.58 -18.43 -10.05
N THR A 390 -19.54 -18.83 -10.88
CA THR A 390 -20.08 -20.20 -10.95
C THR A 390 -20.11 -20.69 -12.41
N ASP A 391 -20.10 -22.00 -12.61
CA ASP A 391 -20.23 -22.69 -13.91
C ASP A 391 -19.19 -22.33 -15.01
N PHE A 392 -18.09 -21.64 -14.68
CA PHE A 392 -16.92 -21.53 -15.56
C PHE A 392 -16.13 -22.84 -15.62
N GLU A 393 -15.21 -23.00 -16.58
CA GLU A 393 -14.40 -24.22 -16.70
C GLU A 393 -12.99 -24.10 -16.09
N SER A 394 -12.40 -22.90 -16.05
CA SER A 394 -11.19 -22.62 -15.26
C SER A 394 -11.47 -22.60 -13.75
N GLY A 395 -10.47 -22.94 -12.95
CA GLY A 395 -10.49 -22.78 -11.49
C GLY A 395 -10.31 -21.33 -11.01
N LEU A 396 -9.79 -20.43 -11.86
CA LEU A 396 -9.39 -19.07 -11.49
C LEU A 396 -9.87 -18.03 -12.52
N ILE A 397 -10.89 -17.28 -12.16
CA ILE A 397 -11.56 -16.31 -13.02
C ILE A 397 -11.06 -14.91 -12.68
N GLY A 398 -10.73 -14.11 -13.70
CA GLY A 398 -10.53 -12.67 -13.50
C GLY A 398 -11.90 -12.00 -13.38
N VAL A 399 -12.13 -11.19 -12.36
CA VAL A 399 -13.34 -10.36 -12.28
C VAL A 399 -12.94 -8.90 -12.32
N GLU A 400 -13.47 -8.21 -13.32
CA GLU A 400 -13.47 -6.76 -13.40
C GLU A 400 -14.63 -6.18 -12.58
N ALA A 401 -14.32 -5.16 -11.79
CA ALA A 401 -15.31 -4.22 -11.28
C ALA A 401 -15.12 -2.88 -12.01
N GLU A 402 -16.14 -2.45 -12.76
CA GLU A 402 -16.23 -1.12 -13.37
C GLU A 402 -17.12 -0.23 -12.48
N VAL A 403 -16.63 0.95 -12.11
CA VAL A 403 -17.41 1.97 -11.40
C VAL A 403 -17.42 3.25 -12.23
N ARG A 404 -18.60 3.84 -12.47
CA ARG A 404 -18.69 5.09 -13.26
C ARG A 404 -19.06 6.28 -12.39
N SER A 405 -18.65 7.47 -12.83
CA SER A 405 -19.09 8.74 -12.28
C SER A 405 -18.88 9.84 -13.31
N ALA A 406 -19.61 10.94 -13.21
CA ALA A 406 -19.39 12.13 -14.04
C ALA A 406 -18.10 12.91 -13.68
N SER A 407 -17.22 12.36 -12.82
CA SER A 407 -16.04 13.05 -12.29
C SER A 407 -14.87 12.10 -12.01
N ASP A 408 -13.76 12.30 -12.74
CA ASP A 408 -12.46 11.67 -12.48
C ASP A 408 -12.00 11.87 -11.03
N ARG A 409 -12.27 13.05 -10.44
CA ARG A 409 -11.92 13.35 -9.04
C ARG A 409 -12.60 12.38 -8.10
N VAL A 410 -13.90 12.13 -8.29
CA VAL A 410 -14.69 11.19 -7.47
C VAL A 410 -14.12 9.78 -7.59
N LEU A 411 -13.87 9.32 -8.82
CA LEU A 411 -13.33 7.98 -9.07
C LEU A 411 -11.93 7.79 -8.46
N SER A 412 -11.10 8.83 -8.44
CA SER A 412 -9.78 8.79 -7.80
C SER A 412 -9.84 8.58 -6.28
N GLN A 413 -10.98 8.89 -5.63
CA GLN A 413 -11.18 8.67 -4.19
C GLN A 413 -11.32 7.19 -3.84
N ILE A 414 -11.58 6.33 -4.83
CA ILE A 414 -12.00 4.96 -4.60
C ILE A 414 -10.79 4.01 -4.54
N VAL A 415 -10.83 3.09 -3.58
CA VAL A 415 -9.96 1.92 -3.48
C VAL A 415 -10.83 0.68 -3.43
N ALA A 416 -10.48 -0.36 -4.20
CA ALA A 416 -11.16 -1.65 -4.14
C ALA A 416 -10.30 -2.70 -3.43
N VAL A 417 -10.95 -3.69 -2.82
CA VAL A 417 -10.28 -4.78 -2.11
C VAL A 417 -10.96 -6.11 -2.40
N ARG A 418 -10.17 -7.12 -2.76
CA ARG A 418 -10.55 -8.54 -2.66
C ARG A 418 -10.09 -9.04 -1.29
N ALA A 419 -11.04 -9.49 -0.48
CA ALA A 419 -10.79 -10.09 0.84
C ALA A 419 -11.13 -11.59 0.78
N PRO A 420 -10.18 -12.45 0.36
CA PRO A 420 -10.37 -13.90 0.29
C PRO A 420 -10.35 -14.57 1.67
N ARG A 421 -10.68 -15.87 1.72
CA ARG A 421 -10.60 -16.67 2.95
C ARG A 421 -9.13 -16.84 3.40
N GLN A 422 -8.97 -17.24 4.66
CA GLN A 422 -7.90 -16.86 5.61
C GLN A 422 -6.44 -17.30 5.31
N GLU A 423 -6.10 -17.66 4.07
CA GLU A 423 -4.73 -18.06 3.66
C GLU A 423 -4.21 -17.30 2.40
N ASP A 424 -5.09 -16.77 1.55
CA ASP A 424 -4.72 -15.94 0.38
C ASP A 424 -4.30 -14.50 0.82
N GLU A 425 -3.45 -13.83 0.04
CA GLU A 425 -3.05 -12.43 0.32
C GLU A 425 -4.18 -11.42 0.00
N VAL A 426 -4.49 -10.55 0.97
CA VAL A 426 -5.44 -9.44 0.82
C VAL A 426 -4.98 -8.51 -0.31
N SER A 427 -5.75 -8.48 -1.40
CA SER A 427 -5.40 -7.74 -2.60
C SER A 427 -6.11 -6.39 -2.61
N VAL A 428 -5.35 -5.29 -2.55
CA VAL A 428 -5.85 -3.91 -2.60
C VAL A 428 -5.46 -3.27 -3.94
N GLN A 429 -6.36 -2.53 -4.59
CA GLN A 429 -6.07 -1.79 -5.83
C GLN A 429 -6.61 -0.36 -5.78
N GLU A 430 -5.77 0.60 -6.17
CA GLU A 430 -6.24 1.95 -6.51
C GLU A 430 -7.09 1.93 -7.79
N ALA A 431 -8.02 2.88 -7.91
CA ALA A 431 -8.79 3.08 -9.12
C ALA A 431 -7.90 3.41 -10.34
N ILE A 432 -7.90 2.53 -11.35
CA ILE A 432 -7.42 2.89 -12.70
C ILE A 432 -8.53 3.72 -13.35
N VAL A 433 -8.40 5.05 -13.29
CA VAL A 433 -9.38 5.98 -13.88
C VAL A 433 -9.05 6.20 -15.36
N GLU A 434 -10.01 5.83 -16.22
CA GLU A 434 -9.93 6.03 -17.68
C GLU A 434 -11.24 6.60 -18.23
N VAL A 435 -11.18 7.19 -19.42
CA VAL A 435 -12.36 7.66 -20.15
C VAL A 435 -12.87 6.54 -21.05
N ASN A 436 -14.13 6.16 -20.91
CA ASN A 436 -14.80 5.23 -21.81
C ASN A 436 -14.84 5.82 -23.23
N GLN A 437 -14.16 5.19 -24.19
CA GLN A 437 -14.03 5.73 -25.55
C GLN A 437 -15.35 5.78 -26.34
N VAL A 438 -16.39 5.06 -25.91
CA VAL A 438 -17.69 5.00 -26.57
C VAL A 438 -18.66 6.04 -26.00
N THR A 439 -18.72 6.21 -24.68
CA THR A 439 -19.65 7.16 -24.03
C THR A 439 -19.01 8.52 -23.71
N GLY A 440 -17.68 8.60 -23.66
CA GLY A 440 -16.94 9.77 -23.17
C GLY A 440 -16.97 9.93 -21.64
N GLU A 441 -17.54 8.97 -20.91
CA GLU A 441 -17.70 9.03 -19.45
C GLU A 441 -16.46 8.52 -18.72
N PRO A 442 -16.06 9.14 -17.59
CA PRO A 442 -15.05 8.59 -16.69
C PRO A 442 -15.51 7.27 -16.03
N ARG A 443 -14.59 6.30 -15.94
CA ARG A 443 -14.76 5.06 -15.18
C ARG A 443 -13.49 4.67 -14.42
N ALA A 444 -13.65 4.12 -13.23
CA ALA A 444 -12.63 3.37 -12.52
C ALA A 444 -12.76 1.89 -12.87
N ARG A 445 -11.64 1.19 -13.06
CA ARG A 445 -11.59 -0.26 -13.22
C ARG A 445 -10.66 -0.89 -12.19
N PHE A 446 -11.08 -2.02 -11.65
CA PHE A 446 -10.33 -2.87 -10.71
C PHE A 446 -10.41 -4.31 -11.21
N MET A 447 -9.33 -5.09 -11.07
CA MET A 447 -9.21 -6.42 -11.71
C MET A 447 -8.63 -7.44 -10.73
N PHE A 448 -9.44 -8.38 -10.25
CA PHE A 448 -9.07 -9.30 -9.17
C PHE A 448 -9.25 -10.78 -9.51
N PRO A 449 -8.46 -11.68 -8.87
CA PRO A 449 -8.67 -13.12 -8.94
C PRO A 449 -9.91 -13.53 -8.16
N PHE A 450 -10.69 -14.46 -8.67
CA PHE A 450 -11.72 -15.17 -7.93
C PHE A 450 -11.63 -16.66 -8.23
N ARG A 451 -11.69 -17.51 -7.20
CA ARG A 451 -11.76 -18.96 -7.39
C ARG A 451 -13.19 -19.30 -7.82
N ASN A 452 -13.32 -20.11 -8.86
CA ASN A 452 -14.61 -20.59 -9.35
C ASN A 452 -15.29 -21.42 -8.23
N GLY A 453 -16.54 -21.10 -7.91
CA GLY A 453 -17.29 -21.64 -6.78
C GLY A 453 -16.94 -21.08 -5.38
N GLU A 454 -16.17 -19.98 -5.26
CA GLU A 454 -15.87 -19.36 -3.94
C GLU A 454 -16.50 -17.97 -3.74
N LYS A 455 -17.47 -17.89 -2.81
CA LYS A 455 -17.96 -16.63 -2.22
C LYS A 455 -16.84 -15.84 -1.55
N THR A 456 -16.35 -14.83 -2.27
CA THR A 456 -15.26 -13.94 -1.87
C THR A 456 -15.80 -12.51 -1.69
N PRO A 457 -15.67 -11.91 -0.51
CA PRO A 457 -15.96 -10.49 -0.30
C PRO A 457 -15.13 -9.56 -1.20
N PHE A 458 -15.82 -8.71 -1.95
CA PHE A 458 -15.30 -7.54 -2.63
C PHE A 458 -15.76 -6.30 -1.89
N LEU A 459 -14.85 -5.36 -1.63
CA LEU A 459 -15.12 -4.11 -0.93
C LEU A 459 -14.78 -2.92 -1.82
N LEU A 460 -15.65 -1.91 -1.83
CA LEU A 460 -15.40 -0.62 -2.46
C LEU A 460 -15.35 0.45 -1.36
N VAL A 461 -14.18 1.07 -1.17
CA VAL A 461 -13.87 1.98 -0.06
C VAL A 461 -13.65 3.40 -0.59
N ASN A 462 -14.35 4.38 -0.01
CA ASN A 462 -14.19 5.79 -0.34
C ASN A 462 -13.12 6.43 0.56
N VAL A 463 -11.88 6.49 0.08
CA VAL A 463 -10.74 7.06 0.81
C VAL A 463 -9.70 7.63 -0.18
N ALA A 464 -9.75 8.94 -0.38
CA ALA A 464 -8.88 9.65 -1.29
C ALA A 464 -7.41 9.67 -0.83
N ARG A 465 -6.48 10.05 -1.74
CA ARG A 465 -5.03 10.15 -1.42
C ARG A 465 -4.72 11.18 -0.33
N ASP A 466 -5.63 12.11 -0.10
CA ASP A 466 -5.71 12.97 1.08
C ASP A 466 -7.11 12.81 1.67
N ALA A 467 -7.21 12.38 2.93
CA ALA A 467 -8.50 12.11 3.55
C ALA A 467 -9.36 13.36 3.78
N GLN A 468 -8.82 14.58 3.70
CA GLN A 468 -9.64 15.82 3.67
C GLN A 468 -10.38 16.01 2.34
N THR A 469 -10.09 15.21 1.32
CA THR A 469 -10.64 15.41 -0.03
C THR A 469 -11.71 14.40 -0.42
N THR A 470 -12.01 13.42 0.44
CA THR A 470 -13.18 12.54 0.31
C THR A 470 -14.45 13.30 0.64
N THR A 471 -15.52 12.98 -0.07
CA THR A 471 -16.89 13.43 0.19
C THR A 471 -17.80 12.23 0.03
N ASP A 472 -19.03 12.29 0.54
CA ASP A 472 -20.05 11.31 0.15
C ASP A 472 -20.17 11.25 -1.38
N ILE A 473 -20.26 10.04 -1.91
CA ILE A 473 -20.44 9.78 -3.34
C ILE A 473 -21.77 9.06 -3.50
N GLU A 474 -22.70 9.67 -4.22
CA GLU A 474 -24.05 9.13 -4.46
C GLU A 474 -24.14 8.45 -5.85
N ASP A 475 -25.13 7.56 -5.99
CA ASP A 475 -25.59 6.96 -7.26
C ASP A 475 -24.48 6.38 -8.17
N MET A 476 -23.41 5.79 -7.60
CA MET A 476 -22.37 5.16 -8.41
C MET A 476 -22.86 3.82 -9.00
N PRO A 477 -22.99 3.67 -10.33
CA PRO A 477 -23.17 2.36 -10.94
C PRO A 477 -21.88 1.55 -10.79
N VAL A 478 -21.96 0.46 -10.03
CA VAL A 478 -20.95 -0.60 -9.97
C VAL A 478 -21.43 -1.73 -10.88
N ARG A 479 -20.57 -2.17 -11.79
CA ARG A 479 -20.77 -3.30 -12.70
C ARG A 479 -19.69 -4.35 -12.45
N PHE A 480 -20.09 -5.62 -12.36
CA PHE A 480 -19.14 -6.74 -12.35
C PHE A 480 -19.10 -7.41 -13.74
N THR A 481 -17.92 -7.92 -14.12
CA THR A 481 -17.75 -8.69 -15.34
C THR A 481 -16.67 -9.75 -15.14
N ALA A 482 -17.08 -11.01 -15.18
CA ALA A 482 -16.18 -12.15 -15.22
C ALA A 482 -15.46 -12.22 -16.58
N LEU A 483 -14.20 -12.60 -16.53
CA LEU A 483 -13.26 -12.68 -17.64
C LEU A 483 -12.46 -13.97 -17.50
N GLU A 484 -12.73 -14.92 -18.38
CA GLU A 484 -11.91 -16.10 -18.61
C GLU A 484 -10.99 -15.82 -19.80
N SER A 485 -9.75 -16.32 -19.81
CA SER A 485 -8.84 -16.08 -20.94
C SER A 485 -9.20 -17.02 -22.09
N TYR A 486 -9.72 -16.45 -23.18
CA TYR A 486 -10.26 -17.19 -24.33
C TYR A 486 -9.57 -16.80 -25.64
N ALA A 487 -9.52 -17.72 -26.59
CA ALA A 487 -9.26 -17.46 -28.00
C ALA A 487 -10.25 -18.25 -28.87
N VAL A 488 -11.10 -17.58 -29.64
CA VAL A 488 -12.08 -18.22 -30.55
C VAL A 488 -11.58 -18.13 -31.97
N ILE A 489 -11.21 -19.26 -32.58
CA ILE A 489 -10.77 -19.36 -33.97
C ILE A 489 -11.98 -19.56 -34.88
N THR A 490 -12.17 -18.70 -35.86
CA THR A 490 -13.21 -18.80 -36.91
C THR A 490 -12.60 -18.84 -38.30
N SER A 491 -13.31 -19.38 -39.29
CA SER A 491 -12.90 -19.36 -40.69
C SER A 491 -12.98 -17.93 -41.27
N GLY A 492 -11.86 -17.44 -41.79
CA GLY A 492 -11.79 -16.14 -42.45
C GLY A 492 -12.37 -16.15 -43.87
N ALA A 493 -12.82 -14.98 -44.34
CA ALA A 493 -13.38 -14.80 -45.68
C ALA A 493 -12.29 -14.84 -46.78
N SER A 494 -11.87 -16.06 -47.15
CA SER A 494 -10.88 -16.28 -48.21
C SER A 494 -11.38 -15.82 -49.58
N SER A 495 -10.64 -14.91 -50.23
CA SER A 495 -10.92 -14.42 -51.59
C SER A 495 -10.22 -15.19 -52.71
N SER A 496 -9.32 -16.12 -52.38
CA SER A 496 -8.38 -16.71 -53.36
C SER A 496 -7.90 -18.15 -53.04
N GLY A 497 -8.61 -18.88 -52.19
CA GLY A 497 -8.31 -20.28 -51.85
C GLY A 497 -9.57 -21.09 -51.60
N PRO A 498 -9.47 -22.36 -51.15
CA PRO A 498 -10.62 -23.07 -50.59
C PRO A 498 -11.23 -22.23 -49.46
N SER A 499 -12.54 -22.00 -49.52
CA SER A 499 -13.30 -21.30 -48.48
C SER A 499 -13.40 -22.18 -47.25
N GLY A 500 -13.34 -21.60 -46.04
CA GLY A 500 -13.24 -22.32 -44.76
C GLY A 500 -14.50 -23.06 -44.28
N ALA A 501 -15.11 -23.87 -45.15
CA ALA A 501 -16.12 -24.88 -44.81
C ALA A 501 -15.51 -26.14 -44.14
N ASP A 502 -14.17 -26.18 -44.00
CA ASP A 502 -13.48 -27.19 -43.19
C ASP A 502 -13.36 -26.77 -41.70
N VAL A 503 -13.71 -25.51 -41.37
CA VAL A 503 -13.88 -25.02 -39.99
C VAL A 503 -15.35 -24.63 -39.81
N ASP A 504 -16.22 -25.64 -39.89
CA ASP A 504 -17.69 -25.55 -39.83
C ASP A 504 -18.24 -25.06 -38.47
N ARG A 505 -17.37 -24.88 -37.46
CA ARG A 505 -17.71 -24.39 -36.11
C ARG A 505 -16.56 -23.51 -35.59
N PRO A 506 -16.86 -22.47 -34.79
CA PRO A 506 -15.83 -21.77 -34.03
C PRO A 506 -15.05 -22.77 -33.15
N LEU A 507 -13.73 -22.70 -33.19
CA LEU A 507 -12.85 -23.55 -32.38
C LEU A 507 -12.39 -22.76 -31.16
N GLU A 508 -12.78 -23.23 -29.98
CA GLU A 508 -12.34 -22.66 -28.72
C GLU A 508 -10.94 -23.18 -28.39
N VAL A 509 -9.97 -22.27 -28.38
CA VAL A 509 -8.62 -22.51 -27.87
C VAL A 509 -8.50 -21.80 -26.53
N ARG A 510 -8.16 -22.58 -25.50
CA ARG A 510 -7.94 -22.07 -24.15
C ARG A 510 -6.46 -21.81 -23.91
N PHE A 511 -6.18 -20.98 -22.92
CA PHE A 511 -4.84 -20.78 -22.40
C PHE A 511 -4.64 -21.72 -21.21
N ASP A 512 -3.52 -22.44 -21.17
CA ASP A 512 -3.24 -23.39 -20.09
C ASP A 512 -3.09 -22.66 -18.74
N GLU A 513 -3.60 -23.27 -17.67
CA GLU A 513 -3.43 -22.80 -16.29
C GLU A 513 -1.95 -22.95 -15.86
N GLY A 514 -1.14 -21.96 -16.26
CA GLY A 514 0.32 -21.96 -16.10
C GLY A 514 1.08 -21.32 -17.27
N LEU A 515 0.41 -21.06 -18.40
CA LEU A 515 0.96 -20.37 -19.58
C LEU A 515 0.32 -18.98 -19.76
N GLN A 516 0.41 -18.17 -18.70
CA GLN A 516 0.03 -16.76 -18.72
C GLN A 516 0.80 -16.05 -19.85
N GLY A 517 0.08 -15.24 -20.65
CA GLY A 517 0.65 -14.60 -21.82
C GLY A 517 1.75 -13.62 -21.44
N VAL A 518 3.01 -14.01 -21.61
CA VAL A 518 4.17 -13.30 -21.09
C VAL A 518 4.29 -11.93 -21.77
N VAL A 519 3.81 -10.90 -21.07
CA VAL A 519 4.22 -9.53 -21.27
C VAL A 519 5.33 -9.22 -20.29
N SER A 520 6.55 -9.10 -20.80
CA SER A 520 7.73 -8.78 -20.01
C SER A 520 8.66 -7.84 -20.76
N ASP A 521 9.47 -7.11 -19.99
CA ASP A 521 10.68 -6.48 -20.51
C ASP A 521 11.65 -7.59 -20.93
N ALA A 522 12.20 -7.50 -22.16
CA ALA A 522 13.13 -8.50 -22.68
C ALA A 522 14.45 -8.61 -21.89
N ALA A 523 14.72 -7.71 -20.94
CA ALA A 523 15.76 -7.90 -19.92
C ALA A 523 15.66 -9.26 -19.17
N THR A 524 14.46 -9.85 -19.10
CA THR A 524 14.21 -11.16 -18.46
C THR A 524 14.32 -12.36 -19.41
N GLY A 525 14.28 -12.14 -20.74
CA GLY A 525 14.22 -13.19 -21.75
C GLY A 525 15.50 -13.24 -22.61
N GLY A 526 16.14 -14.40 -22.71
CA GLY A 526 17.46 -14.58 -23.35
C GLY A 526 17.58 -14.33 -24.87
N ARG A 527 16.64 -13.61 -25.50
CA ARG A 527 16.73 -13.13 -26.90
C ARG A 527 16.62 -11.60 -26.91
N TYR A 528 17.74 -10.93 -26.68
CA TYR A 528 17.88 -9.49 -26.89
C TYR A 528 17.89 -9.19 -28.39
N ASP A 529 16.94 -8.40 -28.91
CA ASP A 529 17.13 -7.72 -30.20
C ASP A 529 17.92 -6.42 -29.94
N PRO A 530 19.18 -6.31 -30.40
CA PRO A 530 19.99 -5.10 -30.22
C PRO A 530 19.47 -3.87 -30.98
N ALA A 531 18.42 -3.99 -31.81
CA ALA A 531 17.74 -2.88 -32.45
C ALA A 531 16.68 -2.17 -31.56
N LEU A 532 16.25 -2.81 -30.48
CA LEU A 532 15.25 -2.26 -29.53
C LEU A 532 15.96 -1.61 -28.32
N SER A 533 15.55 -0.39 -27.95
CA SER A 533 16.07 0.30 -26.76
C SER A 533 15.14 0.22 -25.56
N LYS A 534 13.86 -0.13 -25.78
CA LYS A 534 12.86 -0.50 -24.77
C LYS A 534 11.99 -1.66 -25.27
N PRO A 535 12.53 -2.89 -25.35
CA PRO A 535 11.84 -4.05 -25.90
C PRO A 535 10.70 -4.53 -24.99
N CYS A 536 9.47 -4.23 -25.41
CA CYS A 536 8.25 -4.77 -24.83
C CYS A 536 7.77 -5.96 -25.65
N MET A 537 7.75 -7.13 -25.03
CA MET A 537 7.29 -8.37 -25.67
C MET A 537 5.83 -8.65 -25.31
N LEU A 538 5.06 -9.14 -26.27
CA LEU A 538 3.83 -9.89 -26.04
C LEU A 538 4.05 -11.30 -26.57
N ARG A 539 3.72 -12.34 -25.78
CA ARG A 539 3.77 -13.75 -26.20
C ARG A 539 2.53 -14.48 -25.71
N VAL A 540 1.84 -15.17 -26.62
CA VAL A 540 0.49 -15.71 -26.39
C VAL A 540 0.42 -17.18 -26.84
N PRO A 541 0.77 -18.14 -25.95
CA PRO A 541 0.66 -19.58 -26.20
C PRO A 541 -0.68 -20.17 -25.73
N GLY A 542 -1.61 -20.43 -26.65
CA GLY A 542 -2.87 -21.15 -26.41
C GLY A 542 -2.82 -22.61 -26.84
N LEU A 543 -3.34 -23.53 -26.02
CA LEU A 543 -3.27 -24.97 -26.21
C LEU A 543 -4.63 -25.62 -25.88
N SER A 544 -5.26 -26.27 -26.88
CA SER A 544 -6.47 -27.05 -26.67
C SER A 544 -6.13 -28.49 -26.31
N ASN A 545 -6.10 -28.77 -25.01
CA ASN A 545 -5.78 -30.09 -24.45
C ASN A 545 -6.72 -31.23 -24.92
N ALA A 546 -7.91 -30.92 -25.44
CA ALA A 546 -8.87 -31.91 -25.91
C ALA A 546 -8.65 -32.35 -27.38
N GLY A 547 -8.18 -31.44 -28.24
CA GLY A 547 -8.10 -31.67 -29.70
C GLY A 547 -6.69 -31.67 -30.29
N GLY A 548 -5.70 -31.17 -29.55
CA GLY A 548 -4.37 -30.89 -30.10
C GLY A 548 -4.33 -29.63 -30.98
N ASP A 549 -5.42 -28.88 -31.08
CA ASP A 549 -5.44 -27.54 -31.66
C ASP A 549 -4.57 -26.60 -30.83
N GLN A 550 -3.80 -25.73 -31.50
CA GLN A 550 -2.88 -24.82 -30.82
C GLN A 550 -2.88 -23.48 -31.53
N LEU A 551 -2.72 -22.41 -30.77
CA LEU A 551 -2.47 -21.07 -31.28
C LEU A 551 -1.24 -20.53 -30.58
N TRP A 552 -0.31 -19.96 -31.33
CA TRP A 552 0.78 -19.19 -30.76
C TRP A 552 0.94 -17.91 -31.56
N PHE A 553 1.01 -16.77 -30.88
CA PHE A 553 1.49 -15.54 -31.50
C PHE A 553 2.40 -14.74 -30.58
N GLY A 554 3.23 -13.91 -31.18
CA GLY A 554 4.22 -13.10 -30.49
C GLY A 554 4.51 -11.80 -31.22
N MET A 555 4.81 -10.75 -30.47
CA MET A 555 5.22 -9.46 -31.01
C MET A 555 6.28 -8.84 -30.13
N ASP A 556 7.31 -8.27 -30.76
CA ASP A 556 8.32 -7.45 -30.10
C ASP A 556 8.11 -5.99 -30.53
N HIS A 557 8.06 -5.07 -29.58
CA HIS A 557 7.69 -3.68 -29.81
C HIS A 557 8.64 -2.71 -29.08
N GLU A 558 8.87 -1.53 -29.65
CA GLU A 558 9.70 -0.48 -29.03
C GLU A 558 8.81 0.42 -28.16
N GLY A 559 8.94 0.30 -26.84
CA GLY A 559 8.02 0.94 -25.90
C GLY A 559 6.64 0.28 -25.88
N PRO A 560 5.61 0.97 -25.32
CA PRO A 560 4.37 0.32 -24.91
C PRO A 560 3.57 -0.28 -26.06
N ILE A 561 3.06 -1.49 -25.86
CA ILE A 561 2.06 -2.11 -26.73
C ILE A 561 0.70 -1.51 -26.33
N GLY A 562 0.22 -0.57 -27.15
CA GLY A 562 -1.10 0.05 -26.98
C GLY A 562 -2.15 -0.51 -27.94
N PRO A 563 -3.40 -0.02 -27.87
CA PRO A 563 -4.40 -0.24 -28.91
C PRO A 563 -3.90 0.22 -30.28
N GLY A 564 -4.07 -0.62 -31.31
CA GLY A 564 -3.47 -0.41 -32.62
C GLY A 564 -3.53 -1.64 -33.52
N VAL A 565 -3.10 -1.49 -34.77
CA VAL A 565 -3.07 -2.58 -35.77
C VAL A 565 -1.62 -2.89 -36.14
N TYR A 566 -1.19 -4.12 -35.85
CA TYR A 566 0.17 -4.60 -36.01
C TYR A 566 0.21 -5.67 -37.12
N PRO A 567 1.03 -5.52 -38.17
CA PRO A 567 1.06 -6.45 -39.30
C PRO A 567 1.75 -7.76 -38.94
N VAL A 568 1.21 -8.87 -39.45
CA VAL A 568 1.86 -10.19 -39.35
C VAL A 568 3.10 -10.23 -40.24
N ALA A 569 4.17 -10.88 -39.76
CA ALA A 569 5.40 -11.10 -40.49
C ALA A 569 5.28 -12.29 -41.47
N ASP A 570 5.99 -12.21 -42.61
CA ASP A 570 6.19 -13.35 -43.52
C ASP A 570 7.28 -14.28 -42.93
N HIS A 571 6.87 -15.20 -42.05
CA HIS A 571 7.79 -16.05 -41.29
C HIS A 571 8.66 -16.94 -42.20
N ARG A 572 8.26 -17.19 -43.46
CA ARG A 572 9.08 -17.92 -44.46
C ARG A 572 10.48 -17.34 -44.68
N ARG A 573 10.73 -16.10 -44.23
CA ARG A 573 12.01 -15.39 -44.34
C ARG A 573 12.76 -15.26 -43.02
N ILE A 574 12.16 -15.70 -41.91
CA ILE A 574 12.67 -15.57 -40.56
C ILE A 574 13.08 -16.98 -40.12
N GLY A 575 14.37 -17.22 -39.93
CA GLY A 575 14.81 -18.47 -39.32
C GLY A 575 14.30 -18.55 -37.88
N VAL A 576 14.09 -19.76 -37.36
CA VAL A 576 13.62 -19.99 -35.97
C VAL A 576 14.57 -19.37 -34.90
N SER A 577 15.77 -18.98 -35.31
CA SER A 577 16.80 -18.27 -34.54
C SER A 577 16.75 -16.74 -34.61
N ASP A 578 16.10 -16.16 -35.62
CA ASP A 578 16.21 -14.74 -35.95
C ASP A 578 15.29 -13.89 -35.05
N PRO A 579 15.64 -12.62 -34.76
CA PRO A 579 14.77 -11.72 -33.98
C PRO A 579 13.54 -11.30 -34.80
N LEU A 580 12.41 -11.09 -34.13
CA LEU A 580 11.20 -10.61 -34.78
C LEU A 580 11.35 -9.12 -35.13
N PRO A 581 11.03 -8.69 -36.37
CA PRO A 581 11.11 -7.26 -36.71
C PRO A 581 10.16 -6.43 -35.84
N ALA A 582 10.71 -5.41 -35.17
CA ALA A 582 9.98 -4.50 -34.30
C ALA A 582 8.61 -4.05 -34.85
N GLY A 583 7.56 -4.18 -34.05
CA GLY A 583 6.19 -3.84 -34.39
C GLY A 583 5.48 -4.83 -35.32
N LYS A 584 6.04 -6.03 -35.54
CA LYS A 584 5.39 -7.11 -36.29
C LYS A 584 5.03 -8.29 -35.41
N VAL A 585 4.01 -9.01 -35.87
CA VAL A 585 3.46 -10.16 -35.19
C VAL A 585 3.92 -11.43 -35.89
N ASP A 586 4.57 -12.31 -35.15
CA ASP A 586 4.75 -13.70 -35.52
C ASP A 586 3.54 -14.51 -35.06
N ALA A 587 3.12 -15.50 -35.84
CA ALA A 587 1.95 -16.33 -35.51
C ALA A 587 2.02 -17.72 -36.16
N VAL A 588 1.62 -18.74 -35.40
CA VAL A 588 1.51 -20.14 -35.81
C VAL A 588 0.21 -20.70 -35.24
N PHE A 589 -0.51 -21.51 -36.00
CA PHE A 589 -1.62 -22.30 -35.47
C PHE A 589 -1.55 -23.75 -35.92
N ARG A 590 -2.11 -24.66 -35.13
CA ARG A 590 -2.24 -26.07 -35.45
C ARG A 590 -3.71 -26.45 -35.38
N LEU A 591 -4.21 -27.13 -36.41
CA LEU A 591 -5.54 -27.71 -36.42
C LEU A 591 -5.46 -29.17 -35.97
N GLY A 592 -6.23 -29.47 -34.93
CA GLY A 592 -6.27 -30.72 -34.17
C GLY A 592 -6.99 -31.86 -34.89
N PHE A 593 -6.96 -33.04 -34.28
CA PHE A 593 -7.60 -34.25 -34.83
C PHE A 593 -9.14 -34.22 -34.72
N LEU A 594 -9.72 -33.32 -33.93
CA LEU A 594 -11.17 -33.11 -33.85
C LEU A 594 -11.71 -32.24 -35.00
N ASN A 595 -10.84 -31.45 -35.64
CA ASN A 595 -11.21 -30.39 -36.59
C ASN A 595 -10.69 -30.67 -38.01
N GLN A 596 -10.57 -31.94 -38.37
CA GLN A 596 -10.18 -32.41 -39.70
C GLN A 596 -10.93 -33.68 -40.12
N PRO A 597 -11.15 -33.93 -41.43
CA PRO A 597 -11.55 -35.24 -41.93
C PRO A 597 -10.40 -36.27 -41.77
N PRO A 598 -10.66 -37.59 -41.84
CA PRO A 598 -10.05 -38.61 -40.98
C PRO A 598 -8.60 -39.01 -41.29
N ALA A 599 -7.66 -38.08 -41.12
CA ALA A 599 -6.22 -38.33 -41.06
C ALA A 599 -5.71 -37.97 -39.66
N GLU A 600 -5.00 -38.89 -39.00
CA GLU A 600 -4.53 -38.77 -37.61
C GLU A 600 -3.33 -37.82 -37.45
N GLN A 601 -3.30 -36.70 -38.17
CA GLN A 601 -2.15 -35.79 -38.21
C GLN A 601 -2.52 -34.32 -38.02
N LEU A 602 -1.85 -33.69 -37.06
CA LEU A 602 -1.85 -32.24 -36.87
C LEU A 602 -1.40 -31.54 -38.16
N GLN A 603 -2.20 -30.60 -38.66
CA GLN A 603 -1.78 -29.66 -39.70
C GLN A 603 -1.37 -28.36 -39.03
N GLU A 604 -0.12 -27.95 -39.24
CA GLU A 604 0.48 -26.74 -38.70
C GLU A 604 0.57 -25.68 -39.80
N PHE A 605 0.17 -24.45 -39.48
CA PHE A 605 0.13 -23.31 -40.38
C PHE A 605 0.94 -22.16 -39.77
N VAL A 606 1.86 -21.61 -40.57
CA VAL A 606 2.73 -20.51 -40.17
C VAL A 606 2.23 -19.23 -40.83
N GLY A 607 2.22 -18.12 -40.09
CA GLY A 607 1.78 -16.82 -40.56
C GLY A 607 2.61 -16.31 -41.74
N THR A 608 1.91 -15.86 -42.77
CA THR A 608 2.53 -15.29 -43.98
C THR A 608 1.96 -13.91 -44.36
N ALA A 609 0.72 -13.63 -43.97
CA ALA A 609 0.09 -12.31 -44.00
C ALA A 609 -1.02 -12.24 -42.93
N GLY A 610 -1.46 -11.03 -42.58
CA GLY A 610 -2.49 -10.81 -41.56
C GLY A 610 -2.25 -9.54 -40.73
N THR A 611 -3.11 -9.34 -39.73
CA THR A 611 -3.05 -8.22 -38.78
C THR A 611 -3.54 -8.64 -37.40
N LEU A 612 -2.79 -8.27 -36.37
CA LEU A 612 -3.24 -8.24 -34.98
C LEU A 612 -3.79 -6.84 -34.69
N THR A 613 -5.10 -6.73 -34.49
CA THR A 613 -5.72 -5.53 -33.92
C THR A 613 -5.79 -5.70 -32.41
N VAL A 614 -4.98 -4.94 -31.67
CA VAL A 614 -5.18 -4.77 -30.22
C VAL A 614 -6.26 -3.71 -30.04
N GLU A 615 -7.40 -4.09 -29.49
CA GLU A 615 -8.57 -3.21 -29.34
C GLU A 615 -8.51 -2.43 -28.03
N ALA A 616 -8.13 -3.10 -26.95
CA ALA A 616 -8.00 -2.49 -25.62
C ALA A 616 -6.82 -3.09 -24.84
N VAL A 617 -6.19 -2.22 -24.06
CA VAL A 617 -5.15 -2.56 -23.07
C VAL A 617 -5.56 -1.84 -21.79
N SER A 618 -5.91 -2.57 -20.74
CA SER A 618 -6.42 -2.00 -19.49
C SER A 618 -6.05 -2.85 -18.28
N GLY A 619 -5.25 -2.28 -17.37
CA GLY A 619 -4.84 -2.94 -16.13
C GLY A 619 -4.09 -4.24 -16.39
N ARG A 620 -4.78 -5.37 -16.23
CA ARG A 620 -4.24 -6.72 -16.48
C ARG A 620 -4.89 -7.45 -17.68
N LEU A 621 -5.77 -6.79 -18.44
CA LEU A 621 -6.45 -7.34 -19.63
C LEU A 621 -5.94 -6.72 -20.94
N VAL A 622 -5.66 -7.56 -21.93
CA VAL A 622 -5.53 -7.17 -23.35
C VAL A 622 -6.60 -7.90 -24.17
N THR A 623 -7.33 -7.18 -25.02
CA THR A 623 -8.29 -7.75 -25.97
C THR A 623 -7.90 -7.42 -27.40
N GLY A 624 -8.24 -8.31 -28.34
CA GLY A 624 -7.96 -8.07 -29.74
C GLY A 624 -8.44 -9.15 -30.70
N VAL A 625 -8.14 -8.89 -31.97
CA VAL A 625 -8.49 -9.74 -33.12
C VAL A 625 -7.23 -10.00 -33.95
N LEU A 626 -6.85 -11.27 -34.10
CA LEU A 626 -5.80 -11.70 -35.02
C LEU A 626 -6.44 -12.28 -36.28
N GLU A 627 -6.39 -11.53 -37.38
CA GLU A 627 -6.70 -12.05 -38.71
C GLU A 627 -5.42 -12.58 -39.35
N LEU A 628 -5.41 -13.85 -39.77
CA LEU A 628 -4.20 -14.57 -40.13
C LEU A 628 -4.38 -15.43 -41.39
N VAL A 629 -3.47 -15.26 -42.34
CA VAL A 629 -3.28 -16.12 -43.52
C VAL A 629 -2.09 -17.03 -43.24
N GLY A 630 -2.38 -18.28 -42.87
CA GLY A 630 -1.38 -19.30 -42.59
C GLY A 630 -1.12 -20.19 -43.81
N GLU A 631 0.15 -20.43 -44.12
CA GLU A 631 0.56 -21.49 -45.06
C GLU A 631 1.03 -22.73 -44.27
N ASN A 632 0.67 -23.92 -44.74
CA ASN A 632 0.96 -25.17 -44.04
C ASN A 632 2.47 -25.48 -44.04
N SER A 633 3.07 -25.72 -42.86
CA SER A 633 4.53 -25.85 -42.70
C SER A 633 5.16 -27.02 -43.48
N ARG A 634 4.36 -27.98 -43.94
CA ARG A 634 4.80 -29.10 -44.80
C ARG A 634 4.64 -28.85 -46.29
N ALA A 635 4.16 -27.69 -46.73
CA ALA A 635 3.86 -27.42 -48.14
C ALA A 635 5.11 -27.53 -49.04
N GLU A 636 6.20 -26.88 -48.65
CA GLU A 636 7.47 -26.97 -49.36
C GLU A 636 8.04 -28.39 -49.33
N ASP A 637 7.95 -29.06 -48.19
CA ASP A 637 8.51 -30.39 -47.95
C ASP A 637 7.82 -31.47 -48.81
N ILE A 638 6.48 -31.41 -48.91
CA ILE A 638 5.67 -32.25 -49.81
C ILE A 638 5.97 -31.94 -51.29
N ALA A 639 6.10 -30.66 -51.65
CA ALA A 639 6.41 -30.24 -53.01
C ALA A 639 7.81 -30.67 -53.47
N LEU A 640 8.82 -30.56 -52.59
CA LEU A 640 10.20 -30.99 -52.82
C LEU A 640 10.30 -32.51 -52.99
N LYS A 641 9.63 -33.28 -52.13
CA LYS A 641 9.59 -34.75 -52.19
C LYS A 641 8.71 -35.26 -53.33
N ARG A 642 7.85 -34.40 -53.91
CA ARG A 642 6.82 -34.73 -54.91
C ARG A 642 5.82 -35.77 -54.41
N GLU A 643 5.59 -35.79 -53.09
CA GLU A 643 4.59 -36.65 -52.49
C GLU A 643 3.20 -36.17 -52.88
N LYS A 644 2.25 -37.09 -53.07
CA LYS A 644 0.86 -36.70 -53.28
C LYS A 644 0.31 -36.24 -51.92
N PRO A 645 -0.23 -35.01 -51.79
CA PRO A 645 -0.81 -34.57 -50.53
C PRO A 645 -1.92 -35.52 -50.03
N PRO A 646 -2.08 -35.69 -48.72
CA PRO A 646 -3.26 -36.32 -48.13
C PRO A 646 -4.56 -35.71 -48.67
N ALA A 647 -5.65 -36.49 -48.72
CA ALA A 647 -6.91 -36.05 -49.33
C ALA A 647 -7.53 -34.80 -48.67
N ASN A 648 -7.18 -34.54 -47.42
CA ASN A 648 -7.69 -33.43 -46.59
C ASN A 648 -6.60 -32.38 -46.30
N TYR A 649 -5.52 -32.38 -47.09
CA TYR A 649 -4.39 -31.48 -46.91
C TYR A 649 -4.77 -30.05 -47.33
N LEU A 650 -4.76 -29.12 -46.37
CA LEU A 650 -4.97 -27.71 -46.61
C LEU A 650 -3.60 -27.04 -46.83
N PRO A 651 -3.28 -26.55 -48.04
CA PRO A 651 -2.00 -25.88 -48.29
C PRO A 651 -1.94 -24.50 -47.62
N ASN A 652 -3.10 -23.84 -47.49
CA ASN A 652 -3.27 -22.56 -46.82
C ASN A 652 -4.59 -22.59 -46.04
N ALA A 653 -4.67 -21.83 -44.95
CA ALA A 653 -5.89 -21.58 -44.21
C ALA A 653 -5.96 -20.09 -43.80
N VAL A 654 -7.15 -19.51 -43.83
CA VAL A 654 -7.39 -18.15 -43.33
C VAL A 654 -8.25 -18.27 -42.07
N ILE A 655 -7.74 -17.75 -40.96
CA ILE A 655 -8.45 -17.74 -39.68
C ILE A 655 -8.60 -16.31 -39.15
N ARG A 656 -9.64 -16.12 -38.35
CA ARG A 656 -9.86 -14.93 -37.54
C ARG A 656 -10.00 -15.38 -36.09
N VAL A 657 -9.08 -14.95 -35.24
CA VAL A 657 -9.07 -15.26 -33.81
C VAL A 657 -9.48 -14.03 -33.02
N GLU A 658 -10.49 -14.16 -32.17
CA GLU A 658 -10.84 -13.14 -31.18
C GLU A 658 -10.37 -13.60 -29.81
N PHE A 659 -9.68 -12.73 -29.05
CA PHE A 659 -9.08 -13.12 -27.78
C PHE A 659 -9.24 -12.08 -26.66
N GLY A 660 -9.26 -12.59 -25.43
CA GLY A 660 -9.07 -11.83 -24.20
C GLY A 660 -8.01 -12.50 -23.34
N LEU A 661 -7.02 -11.71 -22.87
CA LEU A 661 -5.83 -12.22 -22.19
C LEU A 661 -5.63 -11.55 -20.83
N LEU A 662 -5.66 -12.34 -19.77
CA LEU A 662 -5.15 -11.93 -18.45
C LEU A 662 -3.63 -12.15 -18.43
N MET A 663 -2.87 -11.05 -18.33
CA MET A 663 -1.41 -11.03 -18.61
C MET A 663 -0.51 -11.51 -17.48
N SER A 664 -1.07 -11.81 -16.32
CA SER A 664 -0.36 -12.29 -15.13
C SER A 664 -1.32 -13.14 -14.33
N ASP A 665 -0.79 -14.00 -13.45
CA ASP A 665 -1.60 -14.60 -12.41
C ASP A 665 -2.34 -13.49 -11.64
N PRO A 666 -3.68 -13.47 -11.63
CA PRO A 666 -4.39 -12.43 -10.92
C PRO A 666 -4.12 -12.53 -9.40
N GLY A 667 -3.65 -13.68 -8.88
CA GLY A 667 -3.19 -13.88 -7.51
C GLY A 667 -1.78 -13.36 -7.20
N GLU A 668 -0.87 -13.19 -8.17
CA GLU A 668 0.44 -12.60 -7.89
C GLU A 668 0.40 -11.05 -7.95
N PRO A 669 1.13 -10.35 -7.05
CA PRO A 669 1.47 -8.94 -7.26
C PRO A 669 2.40 -8.84 -8.47
N VAL A 670 2.23 -7.82 -9.32
CA VAL A 670 3.09 -7.61 -10.48
C VAL A 670 4.48 -7.19 -9.99
N ARG A 671 5.41 -8.16 -9.85
CA ARG A 671 6.74 -7.93 -9.27
C ARG A 671 7.66 -7.09 -10.16
N ASP A 672 7.43 -7.10 -11.47
CA ASP A 672 8.15 -6.28 -12.44
C ASP A 672 7.30 -5.08 -12.89
N SER A 673 7.72 -3.87 -12.52
CA SER A 673 7.11 -2.63 -13.02
C SER A 673 7.19 -2.53 -14.55
N GLY A 674 8.19 -3.16 -15.17
CA GLY A 674 8.39 -3.21 -16.62
C GLY A 674 7.19 -3.78 -17.39
N THR A 675 6.54 -4.83 -16.89
CA THR A 675 5.31 -5.39 -17.49
C THR A 675 4.21 -4.33 -17.60
N LEU A 676 4.04 -3.48 -16.58
CA LEU A 676 3.02 -2.44 -16.58
C LEU A 676 3.45 -1.21 -17.42
N GLU A 677 4.72 -0.82 -17.38
CA GLU A 677 5.27 0.25 -18.22
C GLU A 677 5.14 -0.06 -19.73
N CYS A 678 5.31 -1.33 -20.10
CA CYS A 678 5.16 -1.85 -21.46
C CYS A 678 3.74 -1.81 -22.03
N LEU A 679 2.77 -1.27 -21.29
CA LEU A 679 1.35 -1.27 -21.65
C LEU A 679 0.64 0.05 -21.31
N THR A 680 1.10 0.76 -20.27
CA THR A 680 0.37 1.91 -19.70
C THR A 680 0.97 3.28 -20.00
N SER A 681 2.19 3.36 -20.55
CA SER A 681 2.77 4.66 -20.92
C SER A 681 2.05 5.25 -22.14
N LYS A 682 1.61 6.52 -22.03
CA LYS A 682 0.78 7.19 -23.05
C LYS A 682 1.54 7.31 -24.37
N SER A 683 1.15 6.51 -25.36
CA SER A 683 1.75 6.53 -26.70
C SER A 683 1.63 7.93 -27.34
N PRO A 684 2.71 8.49 -27.92
CA PRO A 684 2.63 9.72 -28.69
C PRO A 684 1.67 9.56 -29.88
N GLY A 685 0.87 10.60 -30.17
CA GLY A 685 -0.07 10.59 -31.30
C GLY A 685 0.63 10.29 -32.64
N PRO A 686 -0.05 9.61 -33.57
CA PRO A 686 0.60 8.99 -34.73
C PRO A 686 1.30 10.02 -35.64
N HIS A 687 2.64 9.99 -35.65
CA HIS A 687 3.44 10.73 -36.62
C HIS A 687 3.26 10.12 -38.02
N ALA A 688 2.77 10.92 -38.96
CA ALA A 688 2.58 10.49 -40.34
C ALA A 688 3.92 10.10 -40.99
N VAL A 689 4.02 8.83 -41.44
CA VAL A 689 5.19 8.34 -42.19
C VAL A 689 5.27 9.07 -43.53
N SER A 690 6.28 9.92 -43.68
CA SER A 690 6.51 10.68 -44.92
C SER A 690 7.06 9.76 -46.01
N GLY A 691 6.18 9.26 -46.87
CA GLY A 691 6.55 8.48 -48.05
C GLY A 691 7.19 9.36 -49.12
N ASN A 692 8.52 9.31 -49.26
CA ASN A 692 9.24 10.01 -50.33
C ASN A 692 9.17 9.22 -51.65
N GLY A 693 8.49 9.78 -52.65
CA GLY A 693 8.55 9.33 -54.05
C GLY A 693 9.92 9.63 -54.70
N GLY A 694 10.24 8.96 -55.81
CA GLY A 694 11.59 8.93 -56.37
C GLY A 694 11.82 9.59 -57.73
N GLY A 695 13.12 9.78 -58.06
CA GLY A 695 13.66 10.09 -59.39
C GLY A 695 13.93 11.59 -59.65
N PRO A 696 14.67 11.93 -60.73
CA PRO A 696 15.37 11.09 -61.71
C PRO A 696 16.92 11.22 -61.64
N ALA A 697 17.66 10.79 -62.66
CA ALA A 697 19.13 10.57 -62.61
C ALA A 697 19.98 11.37 -63.63
N GLY A 698 21.29 11.48 -63.34
CA GLY A 698 22.38 11.87 -64.27
C GLY A 698 22.98 13.27 -64.07
N PRO A 699 24.18 13.58 -64.63
CA PRO A 699 25.08 12.78 -65.47
C PRO A 699 26.48 12.52 -64.83
N THR A 700 27.51 12.19 -65.63
CA THR A 700 28.75 11.49 -65.19
C THR A 700 30.08 12.20 -65.58
N GLN A 701 31.16 11.89 -64.83
CA GLN A 701 32.60 11.93 -65.24
C GLN A 701 33.31 13.30 -65.48
N PRO A 702 34.67 13.38 -65.63
CA PRO A 702 35.75 12.39 -65.40
C PRO A 702 37.05 12.87 -64.68
N GLY A 703 37.84 11.93 -64.10
CA GLY A 703 39.31 12.02 -63.85
C GLY A 703 39.81 13.00 -62.75
N ALA A 704 41.02 12.91 -62.19
CA ALA A 704 42.12 11.90 -62.20
C ALA A 704 43.10 12.28 -61.02
N ASP A 705 44.26 11.67 -60.67
CA ASP A 705 45.16 10.60 -61.18
C ASP A 705 45.94 9.98 -59.96
N ASP A 706 46.85 9.00 -60.18
CA ASP A 706 47.76 8.30 -59.22
C ASP A 706 49.24 8.79 -59.41
N PRO A 707 50.37 8.22 -58.87
CA PRO A 707 50.60 7.10 -57.92
C PRO A 707 51.65 7.35 -56.77
N ASP A 708 51.86 6.39 -55.85
CA ASP A 708 53.12 5.61 -55.65
C ASP A 708 53.20 4.79 -54.31
N ASP A 709 53.88 3.63 -54.36
CA ASP A 709 54.14 2.61 -53.31
C ASP A 709 55.66 2.68 -52.88
N PRO A 710 56.33 1.82 -52.05
CA PRO A 710 55.91 0.62 -51.28
C PRO A 710 56.46 0.48 -49.82
N GLY A 711 56.11 -0.63 -49.14
CA GLY A 711 56.81 -1.20 -47.94
C GLY A 711 57.74 -2.38 -48.31
N PRO A 712 57.95 -3.45 -47.48
CA PRO A 712 57.85 -3.66 -46.01
C PRO A 712 59.29 -3.93 -45.41
N PRO A 713 59.66 -4.83 -44.41
CA PRO A 713 59.23 -6.24 -44.16
C PRO A 713 59.21 -6.82 -42.69
N ASP A 714 58.58 -8.01 -42.53
CA ASP A 714 58.86 -9.23 -41.70
C ASP A 714 59.26 -9.26 -40.19
N GLY A 715 59.02 -10.44 -39.55
CA GLY A 715 59.22 -10.80 -38.12
C GLY A 715 60.56 -11.50 -37.76
N PRO A 716 60.67 -12.57 -36.91
CA PRO A 716 59.63 -13.46 -36.31
C PRO A 716 59.85 -13.96 -34.83
N GLY A 717 58.98 -14.88 -34.32
CA GLY A 717 59.43 -16.07 -33.52
C GLY A 717 58.95 -16.34 -32.07
N THR A 718 58.22 -17.46 -31.86
CA THR A 718 58.35 -18.56 -30.81
C THR A 718 58.78 -18.27 -29.34
N SER A 719 58.39 -18.99 -28.27
CA SER A 719 57.46 -20.13 -28.00
C SER A 719 57.49 -20.54 -26.50
N GLY A 720 56.46 -21.19 -25.93
CA GLY A 720 56.64 -22.10 -24.77
C GLY A 720 55.55 -22.20 -23.67
N SER A 721 55.09 -23.44 -23.41
CA SER A 721 54.36 -23.95 -22.21
C SER A 721 55.05 -25.27 -21.78
N PRO A 722 54.66 -26.05 -20.72
CA PRO A 722 53.57 -25.92 -19.74
C PRO A 722 53.98 -26.21 -18.27
N GLY A 723 53.02 -26.35 -17.33
CA GLY A 723 53.22 -26.89 -15.97
C GLY A 723 51.90 -27.04 -15.17
N ALA A 724 51.73 -28.11 -14.39
CA ALA A 724 50.44 -28.51 -13.78
C ALA A 724 50.39 -28.45 -12.22
N ALA A 725 49.18 -28.64 -11.67
CA ALA A 725 48.82 -28.72 -10.24
C ALA A 725 49.14 -30.13 -9.61
N PRO A 726 48.74 -30.55 -8.36
CA PRO A 726 47.76 -30.00 -7.39
C PRO A 726 48.20 -29.99 -5.89
N GLY A 727 47.24 -29.82 -4.94
CA GLY A 727 47.42 -29.84 -3.45
C GLY A 727 47.39 -31.25 -2.81
N PRO A 728 46.81 -31.51 -1.59
CA PRO A 728 46.00 -30.65 -0.68
C PRO A 728 46.29 -30.79 0.87
N SER A 729 45.40 -30.20 1.71
CA SER A 729 45.08 -30.49 3.15
C SER A 729 46.17 -30.24 4.25
N THR A 730 45.93 -30.26 5.58
CA THR A 730 44.74 -30.55 6.46
C THR A 730 44.88 -29.83 7.85
N ASP A 731 43.75 -29.63 8.54
CA ASP A 731 43.47 -29.63 10.02
C ASP A 731 44.13 -28.68 11.08
N GLU A 732 43.34 -28.44 12.14
CA GLU A 732 43.63 -27.85 13.48
C GLU A 732 44.15 -28.95 14.49
N PRO A 733 44.27 -28.81 15.84
CA PRO A 733 43.87 -27.73 16.78
C PRO A 733 44.77 -27.43 18.03
N GLU A 734 44.27 -26.53 18.90
CA GLU A 734 44.45 -26.39 20.39
C GLU A 734 45.85 -26.41 21.08
N GLY A 735 46.07 -25.47 22.03
CA GLY A 735 47.17 -25.52 23.02
C GLY A 735 47.37 -24.24 23.88
N PRO A 736 47.45 -24.28 25.23
CA PRO A 736 47.40 -23.06 26.07
C PRO A 736 48.64 -22.75 26.95
N GLY A 737 48.78 -21.50 27.44
CA GLY A 737 49.56 -21.18 28.66
C GLY A 737 50.25 -19.79 28.76
N GLY A 738 50.26 -19.21 29.97
CA GLY A 738 51.10 -18.10 30.46
C GLY A 738 51.33 -18.29 31.98
N PRO A 739 51.59 -17.28 32.86
CA PRO A 739 52.03 -15.88 32.69
C PRO A 739 53.46 -15.68 33.32
N PRO A 740 53.74 -15.01 34.48
CA PRO A 740 53.45 -13.64 34.96
C PRO A 740 54.67 -12.82 35.50
N ALA A 741 54.74 -11.50 35.22
CA ALA A 741 55.43 -10.46 36.04
C ALA A 741 55.01 -9.04 35.56
N GLY A 742 55.02 -7.96 36.35
CA GLY A 742 55.25 -7.82 37.80
C GLY A 742 55.67 -6.38 38.19
N ASP A 743 54.97 -5.77 39.16
CA ASP A 743 55.25 -4.51 39.90
C ASP A 743 54.67 -3.15 39.42
N GLY A 744 54.33 -2.30 40.41
CA GLY A 744 53.73 -0.95 40.30
C GLY A 744 54.55 0.12 41.06
N PRO A 745 53.97 1.10 41.84
CA PRO A 745 52.55 1.32 42.16
C PRO A 745 52.03 2.81 42.17
N ALA A 746 50.69 2.96 42.27
CA ALA A 746 49.93 4.07 42.90
C ALA A 746 50.07 5.54 42.38
N ALA A 747 49.11 6.48 42.55
CA ALA A 747 47.64 6.52 42.79
C ALA A 747 47.22 8.03 42.88
N PRO A 748 45.93 8.45 42.96
CA PRO A 748 44.67 7.72 42.77
C PRO A 748 43.70 8.34 41.72
N GLY A 749 42.68 7.56 41.34
CA GLY A 749 41.29 7.99 41.13
C GLY A 749 40.93 9.14 40.18
N ASP A 750 40.36 8.78 39.01
CA ASP A 750 38.93 9.04 38.79
C ASP A 750 38.29 7.99 37.85
N GLY A 751 36.96 7.94 37.76
CA GLY A 751 36.18 6.81 37.21
C GLY A 751 36.26 6.53 35.70
N ALA A 752 36.03 5.28 35.30
CA ALA A 752 36.19 4.79 33.92
C ALA A 752 34.88 4.62 33.11
N ARG A 753 35.02 4.78 31.79
CA ARG A 753 34.10 4.42 30.67
C ARG A 753 33.79 2.90 30.61
N PRO A 754 32.70 2.42 29.97
CA PRO A 754 32.40 2.49 28.51
C PRO A 754 31.06 3.22 28.20
N SER A 755 30.87 4.01 27.15
CA SER A 755 31.11 3.84 25.70
C SER A 755 30.07 2.96 24.97
N GLU A 756 28.86 3.47 24.80
CA GLU A 756 28.03 3.10 23.64
C GLU A 756 28.46 3.93 22.42
N ALA A 757 28.58 3.26 21.27
CA ALA A 757 28.91 3.90 20.01
C ALA A 757 27.63 4.38 19.32
N ALA A 758 27.23 5.62 19.58
CA ALA A 758 26.16 6.25 18.81
C ALA A 758 26.62 6.46 17.36
N THR A 759 26.18 5.58 16.46
CA THR A 759 26.21 5.79 15.01
C THR A 759 25.22 6.88 14.62
N ALA A 760 25.53 8.12 14.99
CA ALA A 760 24.85 9.30 14.49
C ALA A 760 25.04 9.35 12.97
N GLY A 761 23.95 9.09 12.23
CA GLY A 761 23.96 9.16 10.78
C GLY A 761 24.40 10.54 10.31
N LEU A 762 25.42 10.59 9.46
CA LEU A 762 25.83 11.83 8.81
C LEU A 762 24.70 12.26 7.85
N GLY A 763 23.90 13.23 8.28
CA GLY A 763 22.85 13.81 7.45
C GLY A 763 23.40 14.49 6.19
N PRO A 764 22.55 14.69 5.17
CA PRO A 764 22.98 15.22 3.87
C PRO A 764 23.63 16.60 3.97
N GLY A 765 24.58 16.83 3.07
CA GLY A 765 25.36 18.07 3.00
C GLY A 765 24.50 19.29 2.70
N LYS A 766 24.75 20.41 3.38
CA LYS A 766 23.99 21.65 3.18
C LYS A 766 24.61 22.51 2.07
N ALA A 767 23.78 22.91 1.12
CA ALA A 767 24.12 23.90 0.11
C ALA A 767 24.47 25.26 0.76
N ARG A 768 25.38 26.03 0.15
CA ARG A 768 25.56 27.45 0.52
C ARG A 768 24.93 28.40 -0.49
N TRP A 769 25.08 28.10 -1.77
CA TRP A 769 24.26 28.65 -2.85
C TRP A 769 24.41 27.78 -4.10
N VAL A 770 23.40 27.81 -4.96
CA VAL A 770 23.42 27.22 -6.30
C VAL A 770 22.71 28.17 -7.25
N SER A 771 23.17 28.25 -8.50
CA SER A 771 22.50 29.00 -9.56
C SER A 771 22.54 28.27 -10.89
N VAL A 772 21.39 28.19 -11.55
CA VAL A 772 21.22 27.60 -12.88
C VAL A 772 20.57 28.65 -13.77
N ARG A 773 21.10 28.83 -14.99
CA ARG A 773 20.65 29.84 -15.96
C ARG A 773 20.51 29.21 -17.34
N VAL A 774 19.35 29.36 -17.97
CA VAL A 774 19.14 28.99 -19.38
C VAL A 774 19.40 30.23 -20.26
N LYS A 775 20.38 30.16 -21.16
CA LYS A 775 20.71 31.31 -22.03
C LYS A 775 19.56 31.58 -22.99
N GLY A 776 19.01 32.79 -22.93
CA GLY A 776 17.90 33.23 -23.79
C GLY A 776 16.48 32.94 -23.26
N ARG A 777 16.31 32.51 -22.00
CA ARG A 777 15.06 32.68 -21.23
C ARG A 777 15.41 33.42 -19.91
N PRO A 778 15.03 34.70 -19.71
CA PRO A 778 15.46 35.46 -18.54
C PRO A 778 14.79 34.99 -17.23
N ASP A 779 13.66 34.31 -17.33
CA ASP A 779 12.75 34.00 -16.23
C ASP A 779 13.13 32.72 -15.46
N LEU A 780 14.18 32.01 -15.89
CA LEU A 780 14.72 30.81 -15.26
C LEU A 780 16.13 31.07 -14.71
N SER A 781 16.17 31.68 -13.53
CA SER A 781 17.37 31.78 -12.71
C SER A 781 17.08 31.53 -11.23
N PHE A 782 17.53 30.39 -10.71
CA PHE A 782 17.50 30.11 -9.27
C PHE A 782 18.71 30.75 -8.58
N ARG A 783 18.54 31.25 -7.36
CA ARG A 783 19.64 31.78 -6.52
C ARG A 783 19.26 31.74 -5.04
N GLY A 784 19.53 30.62 -4.38
CA GLY A 784 19.30 30.49 -2.94
C GLY A 784 20.34 31.25 -2.12
N SER A 785 19.90 32.30 -1.40
CA SER A 785 20.64 32.94 -0.29
C SER A 785 19.85 32.95 1.03
N ASP A 786 18.51 32.88 0.96
CA ASP A 786 17.60 33.12 2.08
C ASP A 786 16.54 31.99 2.15
N LEU A 787 17.00 30.74 2.27
CA LEU A 787 16.16 29.54 2.29
C LEU A 787 16.23 28.85 3.65
N ASP A 788 15.07 28.44 4.16
CA ASP A 788 14.78 27.91 5.50
C ASP A 788 15.28 26.48 5.78
N GLY A 789 16.24 26.00 4.99
CA GLY A 789 16.79 24.65 5.08
C GLY A 789 15.96 23.56 4.40
N SER A 790 14.81 23.91 3.80
CA SER A 790 14.00 22.98 3.00
C SER A 790 14.57 22.67 1.60
N ALA A 791 15.40 23.57 1.08
CA ALA A 791 16.05 23.45 -0.23
C ALA A 791 17.50 22.94 -0.08
N GLY A 792 17.82 21.81 -0.71
CA GLY A 792 19.10 21.10 -0.58
C GLY A 792 19.92 21.05 -1.87
N ALA A 793 21.20 20.77 -1.72
CA ALA A 793 22.08 20.32 -2.81
C ALA A 793 22.96 19.20 -2.29
N GLU A 794 22.60 17.95 -2.60
CA GLU A 794 23.29 16.77 -2.10
C GLU A 794 24.43 16.40 -3.04
N PHE A 795 25.65 16.28 -2.51
CA PHE A 795 26.82 15.84 -3.27
C PHE A 795 27.39 14.55 -2.70
N GLY A 796 27.20 13.46 -3.44
CA GLY A 796 27.60 12.11 -3.05
C GLY A 796 28.82 11.61 -3.84
N CYS A 797 29.71 10.87 -3.16
CA CYS A 797 30.82 10.15 -3.78
C CYS A 797 30.64 8.65 -3.54
N PHE A 798 30.53 7.85 -4.60
CA PHE A 798 30.32 6.40 -4.48
C PHE A 798 31.67 5.67 -4.47
N GLY A 799 31.85 4.73 -3.53
CA GLY A 799 33.16 4.15 -3.22
C GLY A 799 33.72 3.13 -4.21
N THR A 800 32.93 2.69 -5.20
CA THR A 800 33.28 1.61 -6.15
C THR A 800 33.16 2.01 -7.62
N THR A 801 32.64 3.20 -7.91
CA THR A 801 32.45 3.75 -9.26
C THR A 801 32.93 5.20 -9.27
N SER A 802 33.58 5.66 -10.34
CA SER A 802 34.16 7.01 -10.46
C SER A 802 33.13 8.16 -10.56
N SER A 803 31.85 7.84 -10.35
CA SER A 803 30.68 8.71 -10.33
C SER A 803 30.59 9.60 -9.09
N ALA A 804 30.23 10.86 -9.31
CA ALA A 804 29.66 11.73 -8.29
C ALA A 804 28.19 12.03 -8.60
N GLU A 805 27.43 12.45 -7.58
CA GLU A 805 26.07 12.97 -7.74
C GLU A 805 26.00 14.41 -7.25
N LEU A 806 25.17 15.25 -7.87
CA LEU A 806 24.87 16.63 -7.45
C LEU A 806 23.36 16.90 -7.57
N SER A 807 22.55 16.28 -6.72
CA SER A 807 21.10 16.45 -6.77
C SER A 807 20.66 17.78 -6.15
N LEU A 808 19.84 18.56 -6.88
CA LEU A 808 19.43 19.92 -6.50
C LEU A 808 17.92 19.99 -6.23
N HIS A 809 17.56 20.56 -5.08
CA HIS A 809 16.18 20.59 -4.59
C HIS A 809 15.77 22.05 -4.32
N PRO A 810 14.97 22.69 -5.20
CA PRO A 810 14.65 24.12 -5.09
C PRO A 810 13.57 24.46 -4.04
N GLY A 811 13.20 23.51 -3.17
CA GLY A 811 12.20 23.65 -2.12
C GLY A 811 12.01 22.32 -1.37
N PRO A 812 11.08 22.26 -0.39
CA PRO A 812 10.82 21.06 0.39
C PRO A 812 10.44 19.87 -0.49
N SER A 813 10.87 18.68 -0.09
CA SER A 813 10.58 17.40 -0.73
C SER A 813 9.08 17.12 -0.81
N GLY A 814 8.46 17.52 -1.93
CA GLY A 814 7.01 17.43 -2.13
C GLY A 814 6.47 18.33 -3.25
N GLN A 815 7.15 19.41 -3.63
CA GLN A 815 6.76 20.20 -4.80
C GLN A 815 7.32 19.64 -6.11
N THR A 816 6.53 19.70 -7.19
CA THR A 816 6.71 18.98 -8.46
C THR A 816 7.85 19.49 -9.38
N ALA A 817 8.82 20.22 -8.83
CA ALA A 817 9.89 20.88 -9.58
C ALA A 817 11.31 20.56 -9.05
N SER A 818 11.55 19.34 -8.57
CA SER A 818 12.90 18.82 -8.30
C SER A 818 13.84 18.98 -9.51
N LEU A 819 15.14 19.17 -9.25
CA LEU A 819 16.18 19.45 -10.25
C LEU A 819 17.38 18.51 -10.02
N GLY A 820 17.16 17.20 -10.04
CA GLY A 820 18.24 16.23 -9.87
C GLY A 820 19.26 16.33 -11.01
N LEU A 821 20.57 16.35 -10.70
CA LEU A 821 21.66 16.42 -11.68
C LEU A 821 22.79 15.44 -11.31
N ILE A 822 22.73 14.22 -11.83
CA ILE A 822 23.74 13.18 -11.58
C ILE A 822 24.89 13.37 -12.59
N VAL A 823 26.14 13.36 -12.12
CA VAL A 823 27.32 13.84 -12.88
C VAL A 823 28.44 12.80 -12.85
N ILE A 824 28.42 11.88 -13.81
CA ILE A 824 29.37 10.76 -13.86
C ILE A 824 30.65 11.17 -14.59
N THR A 825 31.78 10.92 -13.94
CA THR A 825 33.12 10.99 -14.54
C THR A 825 33.74 9.60 -14.58
N SER A 826 34.53 9.30 -15.59
CA SER A 826 35.33 8.07 -15.70
C SER A 826 36.63 8.12 -14.89
N LEU A 827 37.15 9.32 -14.63
CA LEU A 827 38.47 9.53 -14.02
C LEU A 827 38.44 9.67 -12.49
N GLY A 828 37.29 10.04 -11.91
CA GLY A 828 37.15 10.32 -10.48
C GLY A 828 37.75 11.66 -10.06
N ILE A 829 37.17 12.29 -9.04
CA ILE A 829 37.57 13.63 -8.58
C ILE A 829 38.31 13.52 -7.25
N ALA A 830 39.64 13.55 -7.31
CA ALA A 830 40.51 13.43 -6.15
C ALA A 830 40.34 14.59 -5.14
N GLU A 831 40.78 14.36 -3.90
CA GLU A 831 40.82 15.39 -2.87
C GLU A 831 41.70 16.57 -3.28
N GLY A 832 41.19 17.79 -3.08
CA GLY A 832 41.90 19.03 -3.46
C GLY A 832 41.92 19.30 -4.97
N ALA A 833 41.32 18.44 -5.80
CA ALA A 833 41.35 18.60 -7.24
C ALA A 833 40.57 19.84 -7.71
N THR A 834 41.22 20.65 -8.56
CA THR A 834 40.65 21.83 -9.22
C THR A 834 41.07 21.84 -10.69
N GLY A 835 40.19 22.29 -11.57
CA GLY A 835 40.38 22.22 -13.03
C GLY A 835 39.11 21.80 -13.75
N SER A 836 39.23 21.49 -15.04
CA SER A 836 38.12 21.15 -15.93
C SER A 836 38.11 19.63 -16.21
N PHE A 837 37.02 18.98 -15.86
CA PHE A 837 36.80 17.53 -15.97
C PHE A 837 35.75 17.25 -17.05
N PRO A 838 36.02 16.37 -18.04
CA PRO A 838 34.99 15.93 -18.98
C PRO A 838 33.90 15.16 -18.23
N LEU A 839 32.66 15.29 -18.69
CA LEU A 839 31.52 14.56 -18.15
C LEU A 839 31.09 13.49 -19.15
N ASP A 840 31.17 12.23 -18.71
CA ASP A 840 30.88 11.06 -19.54
C ASP A 840 29.37 10.80 -19.62
N GLN A 841 28.64 11.04 -18.52
CA GLN A 841 27.18 11.06 -18.49
C GLN A 841 26.66 12.14 -17.55
N VAL A 842 25.55 12.77 -17.94
CA VAL A 842 24.77 13.69 -17.10
C VAL A 842 23.31 13.28 -17.18
N MET A 843 22.69 12.97 -16.05
CA MET A 843 21.26 12.65 -15.97
C MET A 843 20.50 13.75 -15.25
N TYR A 844 19.27 14.02 -15.70
CA TYR A 844 18.40 15.07 -15.16
C TYR A 844 17.00 14.51 -14.89
N VAL A 845 16.41 14.86 -13.74
CA VAL A 845 14.99 14.56 -13.42
C VAL A 845 14.22 15.85 -13.13
N VAL A 846 13.21 16.17 -13.95
CA VAL A 846 12.14 17.15 -13.61
C VAL A 846 10.91 16.36 -13.17
N GLY A 847 10.21 16.82 -12.14
CA GLY A 847 8.82 16.39 -11.92
C GLY A 847 7.94 16.80 -13.11
N GLY A 848 7.10 15.88 -13.59
CA GLY A 848 6.13 16.15 -14.66
C GLY A 848 6.67 16.18 -16.11
N GLY A 849 7.97 15.98 -16.36
CA GLY A 849 8.42 15.83 -17.75
C GLY A 849 9.92 15.69 -17.99
N THR A 850 10.33 14.57 -18.60
CA THR A 850 11.70 14.31 -19.04
C THR A 850 12.18 15.33 -20.08
N LEU A 851 13.37 15.89 -19.87
CA LEU A 851 14.15 16.62 -20.87
C LEU A 851 15.38 15.78 -21.22
N GLY A 852 15.41 15.23 -22.43
CA GLY A 852 16.58 14.50 -22.94
C GLY A 852 17.68 15.45 -23.41
N TRP A 853 18.95 15.03 -23.29
CA TRP A 853 20.12 15.80 -23.70
C TRP A 853 20.96 15.05 -24.75
N ARG A 854 21.78 15.81 -25.50
CA ARG A 854 22.84 15.33 -26.40
C ARG A 854 23.99 16.33 -26.40
N GLY A 855 25.22 15.86 -26.19
CA GLY A 855 26.45 16.66 -26.35
C GLY A 855 27.60 16.13 -25.48
N PRO A 856 28.77 16.80 -25.53
CA PRO A 856 29.79 16.73 -24.48
C PRO A 856 29.57 17.84 -23.44
N ALA A 857 29.86 17.58 -22.17
CA ALA A 857 29.82 18.58 -21.10
C ALA A 857 31.11 18.56 -20.28
N THR A 858 31.32 19.61 -19.49
CA THR A 858 32.56 19.79 -18.69
C THR A 858 32.24 20.42 -17.35
N LEU A 859 32.65 19.77 -16.27
CA LEU A 859 32.59 20.29 -14.91
C LEU A 859 33.91 21.00 -14.58
N GLU A 860 33.86 22.28 -14.23
CA GLU A 860 35.02 23.04 -13.77
C GLU A 860 34.95 23.26 -12.26
N ILE A 861 35.85 22.63 -11.52
CA ILE A 861 35.95 22.81 -10.06
C ILE A 861 36.96 23.91 -9.77
N SER A 862 36.46 25.01 -9.21
CA SER A 862 37.25 26.18 -8.79
C SER A 862 37.81 26.06 -7.38
N ARG A 863 37.22 25.19 -6.55
CA ARG A 863 37.60 24.96 -5.15
C ARG A 863 37.14 23.58 -4.69
N HIS A 864 38.04 22.83 -4.08
CA HIS A 864 37.74 21.59 -3.34
C HIS A 864 38.64 21.59 -2.10
N GLN A 865 38.06 21.74 -0.91
CA GLN A 865 38.82 21.85 0.36
C GLN A 865 38.00 21.33 1.54
N ALA A 866 38.63 21.07 2.69
CA ALA A 866 37.91 20.77 3.93
C ALA A 866 36.93 21.91 4.31
N SER A 867 35.78 21.54 4.88
CA SER A 867 34.86 22.48 5.53
C SER A 867 35.31 22.79 6.97
N ALA A 868 34.59 23.70 7.64
CA ALA A 868 34.63 23.83 9.09
C ALA A 868 33.84 22.71 9.80
N ASP A 869 32.89 22.09 9.11
CA ASP A 869 32.09 20.97 9.63
C ASP A 869 32.90 19.66 9.54
N PRO A 870 33.09 18.91 10.64
CA PRO A 870 33.89 17.68 10.64
C PRO A 870 33.38 16.64 9.64
N GLY A 871 34.26 16.14 8.77
CA GLY A 871 33.93 15.18 7.72
C GLY A 871 33.36 15.79 6.42
N ALA A 872 33.01 17.08 6.42
CA ALA A 872 32.52 17.76 5.22
C ALA A 872 33.64 18.48 4.44
N ARG A 873 33.39 18.69 3.15
CA ARG A 873 34.28 19.34 2.18
C ARG A 873 33.49 20.40 1.43
N ARG A 874 34.06 21.60 1.29
CA ARG A 874 33.50 22.65 0.45
C ARG A 874 33.95 22.46 -0.99
N VAL A 875 33.00 22.21 -1.88
CA VAL A 875 33.21 22.11 -3.33
C VAL A 875 32.48 23.26 -4.02
N ALA A 876 33.18 24.02 -4.86
CA ALA A 876 32.58 25.09 -5.66
C ALA A 876 33.06 25.02 -7.11
N GLY A 877 32.12 25.09 -8.05
CA GLY A 877 32.40 24.88 -9.47
C GLY A 877 31.25 25.29 -10.38
N ARG A 878 31.38 24.96 -11.66
CA ARG A 878 30.39 25.23 -12.70
C ARG A 878 30.36 24.15 -13.76
N ILE A 879 29.26 23.99 -14.47
CA ILE A 879 29.12 23.02 -15.56
C ILE A 879 28.84 23.76 -16.87
N LEU A 880 29.63 23.42 -17.89
CA LEU A 880 29.64 23.99 -19.23
C LEU A 880 29.26 22.93 -20.27
N GLY A 881 28.79 23.36 -21.44
CA GLY A 881 28.41 22.48 -22.56
C GLY A 881 26.98 21.89 -22.48
N LEU A 882 26.30 22.03 -21.34
CA LEU A 882 24.90 21.64 -21.19
C LEU A 882 23.99 22.41 -22.17
N SER A 883 22.92 21.76 -22.64
CA SER A 883 21.86 22.39 -23.43
C SER A 883 20.50 21.78 -23.10
N ALA A 884 19.49 22.61 -22.88
CA ALA A 884 18.11 22.17 -22.69
C ALA A 884 17.37 22.14 -24.04
N VAL A 885 16.53 21.13 -24.26
CA VAL A 885 15.57 21.12 -25.37
C VAL A 885 14.35 21.95 -24.98
N ASP A 886 14.08 23.00 -25.73
CA ASP A 886 12.88 23.82 -25.60
C ASP A 886 11.66 23.04 -26.14
N ARG A 887 10.82 22.49 -25.26
CA ARG A 887 9.70 21.59 -25.63
C ARG A 887 8.68 22.20 -26.60
N GLU A 888 8.56 23.53 -26.65
CA GLU A 888 7.60 24.24 -27.52
C GLU A 888 8.13 24.40 -28.95
N THR A 889 9.45 24.33 -29.14
CA THR A 889 10.12 24.68 -30.41
C THR A 889 11.13 23.63 -30.91
N GLY A 890 11.44 22.61 -30.10
CA GLY A 890 12.49 21.62 -30.35
C GLY A 890 13.92 22.17 -30.26
N ALA A 891 14.10 23.46 -29.99
CA ALA A 891 15.39 24.12 -30.08
C ALA A 891 16.30 23.82 -28.88
N LEU A 892 17.58 23.49 -29.14
CA LEU A 892 18.61 23.39 -28.10
C LEU A 892 19.03 24.79 -27.65
N ARG A 893 18.92 25.06 -26.34
CA ARG A 893 19.39 26.30 -25.69
C ARG A 893 20.51 25.99 -24.70
N PRO A 894 21.67 26.67 -24.75
CA PRO A 894 22.76 26.40 -23.81
C PRO A 894 22.37 26.73 -22.36
N VAL A 895 22.87 25.93 -21.42
CA VAL A 895 22.63 26.06 -19.98
C VAL A 895 23.95 26.27 -19.27
N GLU A 896 23.96 27.17 -18.30
CA GLU A 896 25.10 27.46 -17.42
C GLU A 896 24.65 27.19 -15.98
N ALA A 897 25.41 26.37 -15.24
CA ALA A 897 25.14 26.06 -13.83
C ALA A 897 26.39 26.32 -12.99
N GLU A 898 26.24 26.96 -11.83
CA GLU A 898 27.30 27.27 -10.88
C GLU A 898 26.85 26.91 -9.44
N PHE A 899 27.75 26.39 -8.61
CA PHE A 899 27.41 25.87 -7.27
C PHE A 899 28.54 26.04 -6.25
N ASP A 900 28.16 26.06 -4.96
CA ASP A 900 29.05 26.14 -3.79
C ASP A 900 28.38 25.39 -2.61
N VAL A 901 28.86 24.18 -2.31
CA VAL A 901 28.19 23.21 -1.42
C VAL A 901 29.16 22.64 -0.38
N ASN A 902 28.64 22.29 0.80
CA ASN A 902 29.37 21.50 1.81
C ASN A 902 28.95 20.03 1.69
N ALA A 903 29.79 19.20 1.05
CA ALA A 903 29.56 17.78 0.79
C ALA A 903 30.14 16.89 1.91
N ALA A 904 29.41 15.88 2.38
CA ALA A 904 29.92 14.91 3.36
C ALA A 904 30.34 13.60 2.66
N CYS A 905 31.64 13.36 2.55
CA CYS A 905 32.16 12.12 1.95
C CYS A 905 32.35 11.05 3.04
N ALA A 906 31.34 10.21 3.26
CA ALA A 906 31.39 9.17 4.30
C ALA A 906 32.43 8.08 3.96
N PRO A 907 33.42 7.81 4.84
CA PRO A 907 34.31 6.67 4.70
C PRO A 907 33.56 5.40 5.14
N PHE A 908 33.36 4.44 4.24
CA PHE A 908 32.73 3.16 4.59
C PHE A 908 33.65 2.31 5.47
N GLY A 909 33.06 1.70 6.51
CA GLY A 909 33.63 0.53 7.17
C GLY A 909 33.64 -0.68 6.23
N ARG A 910 34.45 -1.69 6.57
CA ARG A 910 34.47 -2.99 5.88
C ARG A 910 33.28 -3.85 6.26
#